data_AF-A0A366RBM1-F1
#
_entry.id   AF-A0A366RBM1-F1
#
_cell.length_a   1.000
_cell.length_b   1.000
_cell.length_c   1.000
_cell.angle_alpha   90.00
_cell.angle_beta   90.00
_cell.angle_gamma   90.00
#
_symmetry.space_group_name_H-M   'P 1'
#
loop_
_entity.id
_entity.type
_entity.pdbx_description
1 polymer ?
#
loop_
_entity_poly.entity_id
_entity_poly.type
_entity_poly.pdbx_seq_one_letter_code
_entity_poly.pdbx_strand_id
1 'polypeptide(L)'
;MAVRMMLTCLLLFFATANAAVHRGPLATIVGQQDAIPDWDFQQINKVSGSLKSLSLPDTDTSSWHHASVSRCTLMACLLEEGMFDLDGTDGLWYSDNLAHFDDSMFHVPWVYRKQFKLEAGKEKPKHHYFLQTNGITPAADLFFNGKQLADNITQSGSYGGHTYDITSLARKENALVVKVYPTNYQHDFAVGFVDWNPYPPDNGTGIWRDITVKQAGDVFMGPMSVLVNLDTATDDGEIDQAAITVRAQARNLSKKPIKFVATAKIKTPNGKSLKTITKHIRLAAEESVMVELSEKVKDPEVWWPAGWGEQPLYSAQLTYSIGSDTSDSSPVTKFGIRKVTSELNSYNDTLFKVNGYPIQIRGGGYTSDMFLCWDAKRFENIARYVLDMGMNTIRLEGKMEQPELYDVADRLGVLLMVGWECCDRWESWPYNHDLSQDPPPKWYDADYDTVNASIRHEAAMMQTHPSLIAFLVGSDYWPDDRATKIYVEGLRDAGWQVPIISSAAKRGYPKLLGPSGMKMEGPYDWVPPVYWYDREPTSKRFGSSFGFGSELGAGVGTPTKGSLSKFLTSQDMQDLWEKPNKGLYHMSQNTSQFHDRSIYNKALFKRYGKPTSLDDYLISAQMMDYEATRSQFEGFGSQWSASRPATGLIYWMLNNAWPSLHWNQFDYYLHPAGSYFGTKIANRVEHVAFDYFNNTIWAINHSRKKSGSRSVHVELVDLEGQRLFRETMRFTTEPIKSLKIGDISSAIGKIKDVGVLRLSLVEDGGDKVLSRNTYWLSEQNDVVNWGSTTWYYSDVKQSANFTALSKMDPAAVSIISSKSGDPGEWKLQVKNTSPVPAVFIQLNAVDGNGNDVTPLTWSDNYFTLLPHEKLEVQLTSWSGKGSAVEVSGKNVKAFKVKLN
;
A
#
# COMPACT_ATOMS: atom_id res chain seq x y z
N MET A 1 -33.13 -24.52 24.60
CA MET A 1 -34.35 -24.09 25.32
C MET A 1 -34.62 -22.65 24.91
N ALA A 2 -35.73 -22.42 24.20
CA ALA A 2 -36.16 -21.16 23.60
C ALA A 2 -36.45 -20.08 24.69
N VAL A 3 -36.49 -18.76 24.45
CA VAL A 3 -37.25 -18.01 23.43
C VAL A 3 -36.68 -16.58 23.28
N ARG A 4 -36.61 -16.14 22.01
CA ARG A 4 -36.74 -14.80 21.40
C ARG A 4 -36.83 -13.54 22.30
N MET A 5 -36.16 -12.49 21.82
CA MET A 5 -36.73 -11.24 21.26
C MET A 5 -36.03 -9.97 21.78
N MET A 6 -35.17 -9.37 20.95
CA MET A 6 -35.37 -7.99 20.49
C MET A 6 -34.36 -7.69 19.38
N LEU A 7 -34.89 -7.62 18.16
CA LEU A 7 -34.31 -6.83 17.07
C LEU A 7 -34.18 -5.39 17.57
N THR A 8 -32.97 -4.88 17.65
CA THR A 8 -32.74 -3.45 17.58
C THR A 8 -31.71 -3.27 16.48
N CYS A 9 -32.19 -2.87 15.30
CA CYS A 9 -31.35 -2.41 14.21
C CYS A 9 -30.48 -1.26 14.72
N LEU A 10 -29.22 -1.53 15.07
CA LEU A 10 -28.18 -0.51 15.00
C LEU A 10 -27.73 -0.43 13.55
N LEU A 11 -28.46 0.37 12.77
CA LEU A 11 -27.89 1.10 11.66
C LEU A 11 -26.86 2.07 12.26
N LEU A 12 -25.63 1.57 12.43
CA LEU A 12 -24.48 2.45 12.63
C LEU A 12 -24.26 3.17 11.31
N PHE A 13 -24.59 4.47 11.33
CA PHE A 13 -24.26 5.45 10.30
C PHE A 13 -22.76 5.36 9.97
N PHE A 14 -22.40 4.57 8.98
CA PHE A 14 -21.35 4.98 8.06
C PHE A 14 -21.98 6.10 7.24
N ALA A 15 -21.68 7.34 7.61
CA ALA A 15 -21.95 8.47 6.75
C ALA A 15 -21.03 8.31 5.54
N THR A 16 -21.51 7.63 4.50
CA THR A 16 -21.17 8.01 3.13
C THR A 16 -21.65 9.45 3.02
N ALA A 17 -20.73 10.40 3.12
CA ALA A 17 -21.01 11.79 2.84
C ALA A 17 -21.35 11.89 1.35
N ASN A 18 -22.60 11.58 0.98
CA ASN A 18 -23.19 12.21 -0.17
C ASN A 18 -23.08 13.71 0.10
N ALA A 19 -22.38 14.43 -0.78
CA ALA A 19 -22.21 15.86 -0.74
C ALA A 19 -23.58 16.57 -0.77
N ALA A 20 -24.22 16.66 0.40
CA ALA A 20 -25.24 17.66 0.65
C ALA A 20 -24.48 18.98 0.65
N VAL A 21 -24.56 19.72 -0.47
CA VAL A 21 -24.04 21.08 -0.63
C VAL A 21 -24.17 21.82 0.69
N HIS A 22 -23.05 21.98 1.42
CA HIS A 22 -23.07 22.49 2.77
C HIS A 22 -23.33 23.99 2.68
N ARG A 23 -24.61 24.38 2.74
CA ARG A 23 -25.05 25.79 2.68
C ARG A 23 -24.87 26.53 4.01
N GLY A 24 -24.43 25.83 5.06
CA GLY A 24 -24.18 26.38 6.39
C GLY A 24 -22.82 27.07 6.50
N PRO A 25 -22.62 27.91 7.55
CA PRO A 25 -21.29 28.44 7.86
C PRO A 25 -20.31 27.31 8.24
N LEU A 26 -19.04 27.48 7.87
CA LEU A 26 -17.94 26.63 8.32
C LEU A 26 -17.42 27.10 9.68
N ALA A 27 -16.79 26.19 10.43
CA ALA A 27 -16.15 26.38 11.72
C ALA A 27 -17.04 27.15 12.70
N THR A 28 -18.24 26.61 12.95
CA THR A 28 -19.28 27.23 13.80
C THR A 28 -19.02 27.11 15.29
N ILE A 29 -18.23 26.11 15.69
CA ILE A 29 -17.91 25.80 17.09
C ILE A 29 -16.39 25.90 17.30
N VAL A 30 -15.98 26.42 18.46
CA VAL A 30 -14.57 26.50 18.83
C VAL A 30 -13.92 25.11 18.87
N GLY A 31 -12.77 24.96 18.21
CA GLY A 31 -12.07 23.69 18.01
C GLY A 31 -12.56 22.90 16.79
N GLN A 32 -13.63 23.34 16.12
CA GLN A 32 -14.08 22.74 14.86
C GLN A 32 -13.12 23.13 13.73
N GLN A 33 -12.84 22.15 12.87
CA GLN A 33 -12.07 22.29 11.64
C GLN A 33 -12.89 21.65 10.51
N ASP A 34 -13.28 22.46 9.52
CA ASP A 34 -14.09 22.00 8.39
C ASP A 34 -13.31 22.16 7.07
N ALA A 35 -13.41 21.18 6.18
CA ALA A 35 -12.86 21.27 4.84
C ALA A 35 -13.65 22.25 3.96
N ILE A 36 -12.95 22.89 3.03
CA ILE A 36 -13.60 23.56 1.90
C ILE A 36 -14.27 22.48 1.05
N PRO A 37 -15.59 22.49 0.86
CA PRO A 37 -16.33 21.29 0.42
C PRO A 37 -16.32 21.04 -1.09
N ASP A 38 -16.11 22.08 -1.89
CA ASP A 38 -16.21 22.05 -3.35
C ASP A 38 -15.47 23.25 -3.96
N TRP A 39 -15.21 23.19 -5.27
CA TRP A 39 -14.43 24.20 -5.99
C TRP A 39 -15.03 24.59 -7.34
N ASP A 40 -15.04 25.90 -7.61
CA ASP A 40 -15.10 26.42 -8.96
C ASP A 40 -13.67 26.59 -9.48
N PHE A 41 -13.34 26.14 -10.69
CA PHE A 41 -11.97 26.21 -11.18
C PHE A 41 -11.84 26.54 -12.67
N GLN A 42 -10.76 27.22 -13.05
CA GLN A 42 -10.53 27.66 -14.42
C GLN A 42 -9.06 28.01 -14.71
N GLN A 43 -8.64 27.85 -15.97
CA GLN A 43 -7.31 28.29 -16.44
C GLN A 43 -7.12 29.80 -16.23
N ILE A 44 -5.93 30.21 -15.79
CA ILE A 44 -5.65 31.62 -15.48
C ILE A 44 -5.84 32.58 -16.67
N ASN A 45 -5.73 32.09 -17.90
CA ASN A 45 -5.93 32.89 -19.12
C ASN A 45 -7.41 33.06 -19.50
N LYS A 46 -8.32 32.29 -18.90
CA LYS A 46 -9.78 32.32 -19.12
C LYS A 46 -10.53 33.03 -18.00
N VAL A 47 -9.85 33.40 -16.90
CA VAL A 47 -10.46 34.17 -15.81
C VAL A 47 -10.40 35.67 -16.11
N SER A 48 -11.45 36.40 -15.74
CA SER A 48 -11.48 37.86 -15.83
C SER A 48 -11.14 38.50 -14.47
N GLY A 49 -10.39 39.60 -14.49
CA GLY A 49 -9.97 40.31 -13.28
C GLY A 49 -8.69 39.78 -12.62
N SER A 50 -8.30 40.42 -11.53
CA SER A 50 -7.12 40.05 -10.74
C SER A 50 -7.44 38.95 -9.71
N LEU A 51 -6.45 38.16 -9.28
CA LEU A 51 -6.62 37.20 -8.16
C LEU A 51 -7.18 37.87 -6.90
N LYS A 52 -6.76 39.12 -6.66
CA LYS A 52 -7.28 39.96 -5.58
C LYS A 52 -8.79 40.18 -5.70
N SER A 53 -9.28 40.58 -6.87
CA SER A 53 -10.72 40.78 -7.09
C SER A 53 -11.50 39.47 -7.08
N LEU A 54 -10.93 38.38 -7.63
CA LEU A 54 -11.56 37.05 -7.62
C LEU A 54 -11.74 36.49 -6.21
N SER A 55 -10.83 36.84 -5.29
CA SER A 55 -10.93 36.46 -3.87
C SER A 55 -11.92 37.29 -3.06
N LEU A 56 -12.78 38.10 -3.70
CA LEU A 56 -13.90 38.78 -3.04
C LEU A 56 -15.20 37.97 -3.20
N PRO A 57 -16.14 38.07 -2.23
CA PRO A 57 -17.48 37.53 -2.39
C PRO A 57 -18.20 38.10 -3.62
N ASP A 58 -19.22 37.38 -4.08
CA ASP A 58 -20.17 37.77 -5.13
C ASP A 58 -19.53 37.93 -6.54
N THR A 59 -18.38 37.30 -6.74
CA THR A 59 -17.80 37.12 -8.09
C THR A 59 -18.55 35.99 -8.81
N ASP A 60 -18.96 36.26 -10.05
CA ASP A 60 -19.61 35.29 -10.92
C ASP A 60 -18.61 34.26 -11.47
N THR A 61 -18.83 33.00 -11.14
CA THR A 61 -18.07 31.83 -11.59
C THR A 61 -18.95 30.84 -12.36
N SER A 62 -20.15 31.23 -12.79
CA SER A 62 -21.10 30.34 -13.47
C SER A 62 -20.60 29.76 -14.80
N SER A 63 -19.57 30.37 -15.40
CA SER A 63 -18.92 29.87 -16.62
C SER A 63 -17.64 29.07 -16.35
N TRP A 64 -17.30 28.80 -15.09
CA TRP A 64 -16.13 28.01 -14.70
C TRP A 64 -16.49 26.52 -14.62
N HIS A 65 -15.49 25.68 -14.48
CA HIS A 65 -15.71 24.28 -14.14
C HIS A 65 -16.12 24.16 -12.67
N HIS A 66 -16.91 23.13 -12.35
CA HIS A 66 -17.46 22.93 -11.00
C HIS A 66 -17.21 21.49 -10.52
N ALA A 67 -16.39 21.32 -9.48
CA ALA A 67 -16.09 20.03 -8.88
C ALA A 67 -16.69 19.95 -7.47
N SER A 68 -17.57 18.97 -7.24
CA SER A 68 -18.28 18.77 -5.96
C SER A 68 -17.48 17.95 -4.94
N VAL A 69 -16.17 18.19 -4.89
CA VAL A 69 -15.21 17.47 -4.04
C VAL A 69 -14.25 18.46 -3.38
N SER A 70 -13.81 18.17 -2.16
CA SER A 70 -12.96 19.06 -1.36
C SER A 70 -11.48 19.04 -1.77
N ARG A 71 -11.04 17.91 -2.35
CA ARG A 71 -9.67 17.64 -2.79
C ARG A 71 -9.69 16.96 -4.15
N CYS A 72 -9.00 17.54 -5.12
CA CYS A 72 -8.78 16.98 -6.45
C CYS A 72 -7.60 17.69 -7.14
N THR A 73 -6.79 16.92 -7.87
CA THR A 73 -5.90 17.48 -8.90
C THR A 73 -6.74 18.02 -10.06
N LEU A 74 -6.15 18.75 -11.00
CA LEU A 74 -6.87 19.29 -12.14
C LEU A 74 -7.56 18.21 -12.96
N MET A 75 -6.86 17.12 -13.27
CA MET A 75 -7.47 15.98 -13.98
C MET A 75 -8.56 15.31 -13.13
N ALA A 76 -8.32 15.09 -11.84
CA ALA A 76 -9.33 14.50 -10.95
C ALA A 76 -10.61 15.36 -10.85
N CYS A 77 -10.49 16.69 -10.84
CA CYS A 77 -11.66 17.58 -10.82
C CYS A 77 -12.45 17.51 -12.13
N LEU A 78 -11.77 17.41 -13.28
CA LEU A 78 -12.41 17.31 -14.60
C LEU A 78 -13.08 15.93 -14.80
N LEU A 79 -12.49 14.88 -14.23
CA LEU A 79 -13.12 13.55 -14.17
C LEU A 79 -14.37 13.55 -13.30
N GLU A 80 -14.33 14.21 -12.13
CA GLU A 80 -15.50 14.36 -11.25
C GLU A 80 -16.65 15.15 -11.91
N GLU A 81 -16.33 16.14 -12.76
CA GLU A 81 -17.33 16.86 -13.56
C GLU A 81 -17.91 15.99 -14.71
N GLY A 82 -17.26 14.87 -15.05
CA GLY A 82 -17.62 14.01 -16.18
C GLY A 82 -17.16 14.54 -17.53
N MET A 83 -16.09 15.36 -17.57
CA MET A 83 -15.52 15.89 -18.82
C MET A 83 -14.78 14.80 -19.61
N PHE A 84 -14.23 13.81 -18.93
CA PHE A 84 -13.51 12.68 -19.55
C PHE A 84 -13.96 11.36 -18.92
N ASP A 85 -13.95 10.31 -19.73
CA ASP A 85 -14.17 8.94 -19.27
C ASP A 85 -12.83 8.20 -19.15
N LEU A 86 -12.68 7.38 -18.11
CA LEU A 86 -11.52 6.51 -17.96
C LEU A 86 -11.67 5.23 -18.79
N ASP A 87 -12.83 4.60 -18.69
CA ASP A 87 -13.13 3.32 -19.31
C ASP A 87 -13.88 3.48 -20.63
N GLY A 88 -13.99 2.40 -21.41
CA GLY A 88 -14.64 2.40 -22.72
C GLY A 88 -13.67 2.73 -23.86
N THR A 89 -14.11 2.53 -25.10
CA THR A 89 -13.20 2.61 -26.27
C THR A 89 -12.63 3.99 -26.53
N ASP A 90 -13.35 5.04 -26.11
CA ASP A 90 -12.90 6.44 -26.18
C ASP A 90 -12.32 6.92 -24.84
N GLY A 91 -12.32 6.06 -23.82
CA GLY A 91 -11.80 6.37 -22.49
C GLY A 91 -10.29 6.43 -22.48
N LEU A 92 -9.74 7.19 -21.52
CA LEU A 92 -8.29 7.41 -21.41
C LEU A 92 -7.50 6.12 -21.25
N TRP A 93 -8.07 5.10 -20.60
CA TRP A 93 -7.39 3.84 -20.32
C TRP A 93 -7.36 2.88 -21.50
N TYR A 94 -8.07 3.15 -22.59
CA TYR A 94 -8.15 2.21 -23.70
C TYR A 94 -6.99 2.38 -24.69
N SER A 95 -6.26 1.29 -24.95
CA SER A 95 -5.14 1.21 -25.87
C SER A 95 -4.03 2.21 -25.55
N ASP A 96 -3.86 3.22 -26.39
CA ASP A 96 -2.87 4.26 -26.31
C ASP A 96 -3.54 5.64 -26.34
N ASN A 97 -4.84 5.72 -26.03
CA ASN A 97 -5.62 6.96 -26.04
C ASN A 97 -4.95 8.06 -25.21
N LEU A 98 -4.46 7.73 -24.00
CA LEU A 98 -3.76 8.68 -23.14
C LEU A 98 -2.46 9.22 -23.77
N ALA A 99 -1.78 8.44 -24.63
CA ALA A 99 -0.59 8.91 -25.35
C ALA A 99 -0.89 10.01 -26.37
N HIS A 100 -2.14 10.09 -26.83
CA HIS A 100 -2.62 11.06 -27.81
C HIS A 100 -3.51 12.15 -27.19
N PHE A 101 -3.60 12.20 -25.87
CA PHE A 101 -4.36 13.22 -25.16
C PHE A 101 -3.69 14.61 -25.29
N ASP A 102 -4.47 15.64 -25.63
CA ASP A 102 -3.98 17.03 -25.67
C ASP A 102 -3.94 17.61 -24.25
N ASP A 103 -2.76 17.60 -23.65
CA ASP A 103 -2.50 18.05 -22.29
C ASP A 103 -2.20 19.55 -22.17
N SER A 104 -2.28 20.32 -23.27
CA SER A 104 -1.92 21.74 -23.30
C SER A 104 -2.69 22.60 -22.30
N MET A 105 -3.89 22.17 -21.90
CA MET A 105 -4.69 22.83 -20.87
C MET A 105 -4.03 22.82 -19.49
N PHE A 106 -3.12 21.88 -19.21
CA PHE A 106 -2.44 21.74 -17.92
C PHE A 106 -1.09 22.47 -17.86
N HIS A 107 -0.59 23.00 -18.97
CA HIS A 107 0.72 23.68 -19.03
C HIS A 107 0.66 25.16 -18.62
N VAL A 108 -0.47 25.61 -18.08
CA VAL A 108 -0.68 26.97 -17.56
C VAL A 108 -1.18 26.90 -16.11
N PRO A 109 -0.97 27.94 -15.30
CA PRO A 109 -1.58 28.00 -13.97
C PRO A 109 -3.11 27.94 -14.03
N TRP A 110 -3.70 27.33 -13.00
CA TRP A 110 -5.15 27.27 -12.80
C TRP A 110 -5.54 27.97 -11.51
N VAL A 111 -6.79 28.41 -11.45
CA VAL A 111 -7.36 29.06 -10.29
C VAL A 111 -8.50 28.20 -9.77
N TYR A 112 -8.42 27.82 -8.50
CA TYR A 112 -9.53 27.29 -7.72
C TYR A 112 -10.13 28.42 -6.89
N ARG A 113 -11.46 28.49 -6.80
CA ARG A 113 -12.20 29.48 -6.03
C ARG A 113 -13.32 28.83 -5.26
N LYS A 114 -13.51 29.27 -4.01
CA LYS A 114 -14.73 28.97 -3.25
C LYS A 114 -15.20 30.17 -2.44
N GLN A 115 -16.49 30.49 -2.55
CA GLN A 115 -17.20 31.36 -1.62
C GLN A 115 -17.89 30.54 -0.53
N PHE A 116 -17.73 30.95 0.73
CA PHE A 116 -18.30 30.26 1.89
C PHE A 116 -18.59 31.21 3.05
N LYS A 117 -19.39 30.74 4.00
CA LYS A 117 -19.82 31.52 5.15
C LYS A 117 -19.02 31.17 6.39
N LEU A 118 -18.80 32.16 7.23
CA LEU A 118 -18.29 31.98 8.60
C LEU A 118 -19.20 32.74 9.57
N GLU A 119 -19.22 32.32 10.83
CA GLU A 119 -19.86 33.11 11.90
C GLU A 119 -18.98 34.27 12.40
N ALA A 120 -18.22 34.90 11.49
CA ALA A 120 -17.33 36.01 11.81
C ALA A 120 -18.07 37.36 11.76
N GLY A 121 -17.79 38.24 12.72
CA GLY A 121 -18.40 39.58 12.80
C GLY A 121 -18.17 40.29 14.14
N LYS A 122 -18.57 41.58 14.22
CA LYS A 122 -18.38 42.45 15.40
C LYS A 122 -19.04 41.95 16.70
N GLU A 123 -19.96 40.97 16.61
CA GLU A 123 -20.71 40.43 17.74
C GLU A 123 -19.99 39.29 18.47
N LYS A 124 -18.91 38.71 17.91
CA LYS A 124 -18.08 37.66 18.54
C LYS A 124 -16.58 38.02 18.56
N PRO A 125 -16.15 39.07 19.30
CA PRO A 125 -14.78 39.60 19.25
C PRO A 125 -13.69 38.70 19.88
N LYS A 126 -14.02 37.49 20.32
CA LYS A 126 -13.11 36.55 21.01
C LYS A 126 -12.76 35.30 20.19
N HIS A 127 -13.24 35.19 18.95
CA HIS A 127 -12.96 34.03 18.11
C HIS A 127 -11.92 34.38 17.05
N HIS A 128 -10.99 33.45 16.85
CA HIS A 128 -9.92 33.49 15.86
C HIS A 128 -10.19 32.45 14.79
N TYR A 129 -9.86 32.77 13.54
CA TYR A 129 -10.08 31.91 12.38
C TYR A 129 -8.76 31.65 11.68
N PHE A 130 -8.54 30.39 11.31
CA PHE A 130 -7.32 29.94 10.66
C PHE A 130 -7.66 29.20 9.38
N LEU A 131 -6.96 29.51 8.29
CA LEU A 131 -6.94 28.70 7.08
C LEU A 131 -5.77 27.74 7.17
N GLN A 132 -6.01 26.44 7.02
CA GLN A 132 -4.97 25.42 7.10
C GLN A 132 -4.89 24.64 5.80
N THR A 133 -3.71 24.64 5.17
CA THR A 133 -3.40 23.81 4.02
C THR A 133 -2.78 22.49 4.51
N ASN A 134 -3.07 21.39 3.81
CA ASN A 134 -2.54 20.06 4.16
C ASN A 134 -1.70 19.43 3.03
N GLY A 135 -1.53 20.15 1.93
CA GLY A 135 -0.79 19.69 0.75
C GLY A 135 -1.41 20.24 -0.54
N ILE A 136 -0.60 20.90 -1.36
CA ILE A 136 -0.99 21.43 -2.68
C ILE A 136 0.14 21.12 -3.64
N THR A 137 -0.19 20.56 -4.81
CA THR A 137 0.80 20.10 -5.78
C THR A 137 0.96 21.10 -6.93
N PRO A 138 2.18 21.57 -7.25
CA PRO A 138 3.37 21.54 -6.40
C PRO A 138 3.42 22.73 -5.44
N ALA A 139 2.69 23.82 -5.74
CA ALA A 139 2.75 25.09 -5.05
C ALA A 139 1.56 25.98 -5.43
N ALA A 140 1.26 27.00 -4.62
CA ALA A 140 0.17 27.92 -4.91
C ALA A 140 0.33 29.35 -4.37
N ASP A 141 -0.28 30.32 -5.06
CA ASP A 141 -0.61 31.60 -4.44
C ASP A 141 -1.97 31.51 -3.74
N LEU A 142 -2.05 31.98 -2.50
CA LEU A 142 -3.27 31.95 -1.69
C LEU A 142 -3.82 33.36 -1.48
N PHE A 143 -5.08 33.59 -1.84
CA PHE A 143 -5.77 34.86 -1.64
C PHE A 143 -7.08 34.67 -0.89
N PHE A 144 -7.29 35.49 0.15
CA PHE A 144 -8.50 35.47 0.96
C PHE A 144 -9.03 36.89 1.14
N ASN A 145 -10.29 37.12 0.75
CA ASN A 145 -10.99 38.42 0.88
C ASN A 145 -10.17 39.63 0.37
N GLY A 146 -9.50 39.48 -0.78
CA GLY A 146 -8.70 40.54 -1.40
C GLY A 146 -7.30 40.73 -0.81
N LYS A 147 -6.80 39.80 0.01
CA LYS A 147 -5.44 39.83 0.57
C LYS A 147 -4.70 38.54 0.18
N GLN A 148 -3.47 38.68 -0.30
CA GLN A 148 -2.57 37.53 -0.48
C GLN A 148 -2.09 37.07 0.90
N LEU A 149 -2.31 35.79 1.20
CA LEU A 149 -1.87 35.12 2.42
C LEU A 149 -0.47 34.51 2.24
N ALA A 150 -0.22 33.91 1.07
CA ALA A 150 1.03 33.27 0.69
C ALA A 150 1.25 33.36 -0.82
N ASP A 151 2.50 33.32 -1.23
CA ASP A 151 2.92 33.08 -2.60
C ASP A 151 3.36 31.62 -2.80
N ASN A 152 3.64 31.24 -4.04
CA ASN A 152 4.09 29.90 -4.41
C ASN A 152 5.49 29.51 -3.89
N ILE A 153 6.25 30.43 -3.30
CA ILE A 153 7.49 30.10 -2.60
C ILE A 153 7.17 29.66 -1.17
N THR A 154 6.26 30.38 -0.51
CA THR A 154 5.85 30.11 0.88
C THR A 154 4.95 28.87 0.97
N GLN A 155 4.02 28.70 0.02
CA GLN A 155 3.14 27.54 -0.09
C GLN A 155 3.64 26.64 -1.23
N SER A 156 4.61 25.79 -0.91
CA SER A 156 5.27 24.87 -1.83
C SER A 156 5.38 23.47 -1.19
N GLY A 157 5.40 22.44 -2.03
CA GLY A 157 5.49 21.03 -1.67
C GLY A 157 4.13 20.35 -1.50
N SER A 158 3.97 19.18 -2.13
CA SER A 158 2.73 18.40 -2.06
C SER A 158 2.40 17.89 -0.66
N TYR A 159 3.39 17.66 0.20
CA TYR A 159 3.17 17.23 1.58
C TYR A 159 3.19 18.39 2.58
N GLY A 160 3.47 19.62 2.13
CA GLY A 160 3.62 20.80 2.99
C GLY A 160 2.27 21.35 3.46
N GLY A 161 2.11 21.49 4.77
CA GLY A 161 0.94 22.13 5.38
C GLY A 161 1.28 23.38 6.19
N HIS A 162 0.47 24.42 6.07
CA HIS A 162 0.65 25.71 6.76
C HIS A 162 -0.64 26.13 7.46
N THR A 163 -0.50 26.98 8.49
CA THR A 163 -1.62 27.58 9.21
C THR A 163 -1.53 29.10 9.10
N TYR A 164 -2.53 29.72 8.46
CA TYR A 164 -2.63 31.16 8.24
C TYR A 164 -3.72 31.75 9.11
N ASP A 165 -3.37 32.74 9.93
CA ASP A 165 -4.35 33.51 10.71
C ASP A 165 -5.13 34.44 9.76
N ILE A 166 -6.41 34.16 9.59
CA ILE A 166 -7.33 34.93 8.75
C ILE A 166 -8.31 35.77 9.58
N THR A 167 -8.11 35.85 10.91
CA THR A 167 -9.06 36.49 11.85
C THR A 167 -9.38 37.92 11.46
N SER A 168 -8.37 38.71 11.10
CA SER A 168 -8.58 40.13 10.70
C SER A 168 -9.26 40.30 9.33
N LEU A 169 -9.32 39.24 8.54
CA LEU A 169 -9.89 39.24 7.19
C LEU A 169 -11.27 38.57 7.13
N ALA A 170 -11.58 37.70 8.09
CA ALA A 170 -12.80 36.91 8.15
C ALA A 170 -14.05 37.80 8.28
N ARG A 171 -15.08 37.46 7.51
CA ARG A 171 -16.38 38.14 7.42
C ARG A 171 -17.49 37.09 7.45
N LYS A 172 -18.75 37.54 7.39
CA LYS A 172 -19.89 36.63 7.26
C LYS A 172 -19.86 35.85 5.93
N GLU A 173 -19.54 36.54 4.84
CA GLU A 173 -19.34 35.97 3.50
C GLU A 173 -17.87 36.14 3.13
N ASN A 174 -17.23 35.06 2.69
CA ASN A 174 -15.80 35.03 2.39
C ASN A 174 -15.56 34.34 1.05
N ALA A 175 -14.44 34.67 0.41
CA ALA A 175 -13.96 33.92 -0.74
C ALA A 175 -12.46 33.62 -0.61
N LEU A 176 -12.12 32.38 -0.95
CA LEU A 176 -10.76 31.88 -1.08
C LEU A 176 -10.47 31.65 -2.56
N VAL A 177 -9.27 32.05 -2.98
CA VAL A 177 -8.69 31.77 -4.28
C VAL A 177 -7.34 31.09 -4.08
N VAL A 178 -7.11 30.00 -4.81
CA VAL A 178 -5.86 29.24 -4.83
C VAL A 178 -5.42 29.16 -6.27
N LYS A 179 -4.31 29.83 -6.61
CA LYS A 179 -3.71 29.71 -7.94
C LYS A 179 -2.61 28.66 -7.89
N VAL A 180 -2.83 27.52 -8.53
CA VAL A 180 -1.86 26.42 -8.63
C VAL A 180 -1.01 26.56 -9.89
N TYR A 181 0.22 26.06 -9.82
CA TYR A 181 1.20 26.10 -10.93
C TYR A 181 1.42 24.70 -11.51
N PRO A 182 1.72 24.55 -12.80
CA PRO A 182 2.02 23.24 -13.38
C PRO A 182 3.19 22.55 -12.67
N THR A 183 3.03 21.27 -12.34
CA THR A 183 4.06 20.45 -11.70
C THR A 183 5.17 20.04 -12.65
N ASN A 184 6.41 20.09 -12.17
CA ASN A 184 7.57 19.46 -12.75
C ASN A 184 8.33 18.64 -11.69
N TYR A 185 8.27 17.31 -11.77
CA TYR A 185 8.90 16.41 -10.79
C TYR A 185 10.41 16.62 -10.61
N GLN A 186 11.14 17.19 -11.57
CA GLN A 186 12.57 17.45 -11.44
C GLN A 186 12.88 18.73 -10.64
N HIS A 187 11.91 19.62 -10.47
CA HIS A 187 12.09 20.92 -9.80
C HIS A 187 11.17 21.10 -8.58
N ASP A 188 10.10 20.34 -8.50
CA ASP A 188 9.07 20.48 -7.48
C ASP A 188 8.99 19.25 -6.58
N PHE A 189 8.80 19.49 -5.28
CA PHE A 189 8.52 18.44 -4.30
C PHE A 189 7.07 17.93 -4.44
N ALA A 190 6.83 17.15 -5.48
CA ALA A 190 5.52 16.64 -5.84
C ALA A 190 5.35 15.15 -5.50
N VAL A 191 4.25 14.54 -5.97
CA VAL A 191 4.01 13.09 -5.94
C VAL A 191 4.09 12.59 -7.37
N GLY A 192 5.25 12.07 -7.77
CA GLY A 192 5.52 11.49 -9.09
C GLY A 192 5.24 9.99 -9.15
N PHE A 193 5.45 9.38 -10.31
CA PHE A 193 5.24 7.94 -10.54
C PHE A 193 6.49 7.22 -11.05
N VAL A 194 7.64 7.90 -11.07
CA VAL A 194 8.93 7.34 -11.50
C VAL A 194 8.79 6.65 -12.87
N ASP A 195 8.91 5.32 -12.91
CA ASP A 195 8.77 4.47 -14.08
C ASP A 195 7.63 3.45 -13.93
N TRP A 196 6.74 3.63 -12.94
CA TRP A 196 5.64 2.72 -12.63
C TRP A 196 4.51 2.80 -13.67
N ASN A 197 4.42 3.95 -14.34
CA ASN A 197 3.47 4.26 -15.40
C ASN A 197 3.94 5.49 -16.22
N PRO A 198 3.34 5.74 -17.39
CA PRO A 198 3.41 7.05 -18.05
C PRO A 198 2.94 8.18 -17.13
N TYR A 199 3.46 9.39 -17.31
CA TYR A 199 3.03 10.51 -16.47
C TYR A 199 1.56 10.90 -16.72
N PRO A 200 0.82 11.28 -15.67
CA PRO A 200 -0.51 11.85 -15.84
C PRO A 200 -0.43 13.18 -16.60
N PRO A 201 -1.42 13.53 -17.45
CA PRO A 201 -1.39 14.76 -18.25
C PRO A 201 -1.27 16.04 -17.42
N ASP A 202 -1.77 16.07 -16.18
CA ASP A 202 -1.69 17.21 -15.29
C ASP A 202 -0.49 17.18 -14.33
N ASN A 203 0.36 16.13 -14.39
CA ASN A 203 1.43 15.88 -13.42
C ASN A 203 0.97 15.99 -11.95
N GLY A 204 -0.28 15.62 -11.65
CA GLY A 204 -0.86 15.72 -10.31
C GLY A 204 -1.07 17.15 -9.80
N THR A 205 -0.99 18.16 -10.67
CA THR A 205 -1.17 19.59 -10.31
C THR A 205 -2.53 19.82 -9.66
N GLY A 206 -2.60 20.46 -8.50
CA GLY A 206 -3.86 20.87 -7.87
C GLY A 206 -3.92 20.68 -6.35
N ILE A 207 -5.13 20.73 -5.81
CA ILE A 207 -5.41 20.65 -4.37
C ILE A 207 -5.70 19.19 -4.01
N TRP A 208 -4.65 18.37 -3.87
CA TRP A 208 -4.80 16.93 -3.65
C TRP A 208 -5.15 16.56 -2.19
N ARG A 209 -5.02 17.49 -1.24
CA ARG A 209 -5.45 17.36 0.15
C ARG A 209 -6.32 18.54 0.56
N ASP A 210 -7.21 18.31 1.52
CA ASP A 210 -8.17 19.32 1.95
C ASP A 210 -7.49 20.61 2.43
N ILE A 211 -8.02 21.74 2.00
CA ILE A 211 -7.83 23.02 2.69
C ILE A 211 -8.96 23.15 3.70
N THR A 212 -8.64 23.50 4.94
CA THR A 212 -9.61 23.55 6.04
C THR A 212 -9.66 24.92 6.70
N VAL A 213 -10.80 25.25 7.31
CA VAL A 213 -10.96 26.42 8.17
C VAL A 213 -11.19 25.96 9.60
N LYS A 214 -10.37 26.47 10.52
CA LYS A 214 -10.46 26.20 11.96
C LYS A 214 -10.88 27.45 12.74
N GLN A 215 -11.72 27.28 13.75
CA GLN A 215 -12.06 28.33 14.72
C GLN A 215 -11.42 28.01 16.08
N ALA A 216 -10.82 29.02 16.72
CA ALA A 216 -10.28 28.92 18.08
C ALA A 216 -10.67 30.16 18.94
N GLY A 217 -10.50 30.06 20.25
CA GLY A 217 -10.50 31.15 21.21
C GLY A 217 -9.07 31.68 21.44
N ASP A 218 -8.83 32.33 22.58
CA ASP A 218 -7.56 33.04 22.86
C ASP A 218 -6.32 32.16 23.08
N VAL A 219 -6.50 30.85 23.25
CA VAL A 219 -5.43 29.85 23.28
C VAL A 219 -5.63 28.88 22.12
N PHE A 220 -4.71 28.92 21.16
CA PHE A 220 -4.66 28.02 20.01
C PHE A 220 -3.94 26.71 20.35
N MET A 221 -4.46 25.61 19.83
CA MET A 221 -3.86 24.28 19.91
C MET A 221 -3.23 23.89 18.57
N GLY A 222 -1.94 23.59 18.59
CA GLY A 222 -1.25 22.93 17.47
C GLY A 222 -1.65 21.46 17.33
N PRO A 223 -1.08 20.71 16.37
CA PRO A 223 -1.36 19.28 16.23
C PRO A 223 -1.13 18.50 17.53
N MET A 224 -2.04 17.58 17.83
CA MET A 224 -1.94 16.72 19.01
C MET A 224 -1.12 15.48 18.70
N SER A 225 -0.21 15.10 19.61
CA SER A 225 0.48 13.81 19.61
C SER A 225 0.23 12.97 20.85
N VAL A 226 0.40 11.66 20.71
CA VAL A 226 0.19 10.68 21.78
C VAL A 226 1.41 9.77 21.85
N LEU A 227 2.21 9.93 22.90
CA LEU A 227 3.36 9.09 23.17
C LEU A 227 2.95 7.87 23.99
N VAL A 228 3.46 6.71 23.60
CA VAL A 228 3.32 5.44 24.31
C VAL A 228 4.69 4.99 24.80
N ASN A 229 4.86 4.89 26.11
CA ASN A 229 6.04 4.28 26.72
C ASN A 229 5.62 3.00 27.43
N LEU A 230 6.11 1.86 26.93
CA LEU A 230 5.89 0.55 27.55
C LEU A 230 7.03 0.23 28.52
N ASP A 231 6.67 -0.33 29.68
CA ASP A 231 7.66 -1.00 30.53
C ASP A 231 8.24 -2.22 29.79
N THR A 232 9.43 -2.67 30.20
CA THR A 232 10.08 -3.85 29.59
C THR A 232 9.14 -5.05 29.63
N ALA A 233 8.98 -5.73 28.50
CA ALA A 233 8.24 -6.98 28.42
C ALA A 233 8.82 -7.96 29.46
N THR A 234 7.94 -8.59 30.23
CA THR A 234 8.28 -9.67 31.16
C THR A 234 8.80 -10.89 30.40
N ASP A 235 9.39 -11.87 31.09
CA ASP A 235 10.01 -13.05 30.47
C ASP A 235 9.01 -13.92 29.66
N ASP A 236 7.70 -13.73 29.85
CA ASP A 236 6.59 -14.32 29.10
C ASP A 236 6.03 -13.40 27.98
N GLY A 237 6.60 -12.21 27.83
CA GLY A 237 6.24 -11.22 26.81
C GLY A 237 4.95 -10.46 27.10
N GLU A 238 4.48 -10.46 28.36
CA GLU A 238 3.38 -9.61 28.79
C GLU A 238 3.87 -8.18 29.08
N ILE A 239 2.98 -7.21 28.85
CA ILE A 239 3.26 -5.79 29.07
C ILE A 239 2.40 -5.37 30.25
N ASP A 240 3.01 -5.21 31.41
CA ASP A 240 2.30 -4.91 32.67
C ASP A 240 1.73 -3.49 32.70
N GLN A 241 2.47 -2.52 32.16
CA GLN A 241 2.11 -1.10 32.22
C GLN A 241 2.54 -0.33 30.98
N ALA A 242 1.74 0.68 30.66
CA ALA A 242 2.03 1.69 29.65
C ALA A 242 1.82 3.10 30.23
N ALA A 243 2.78 4.00 30.01
CA ALA A 243 2.58 5.43 30.23
C ALA A 243 2.16 6.10 28.92
N ILE A 244 0.97 6.70 28.93
CA ILE A 244 0.40 7.42 27.80
C ILE A 244 0.55 8.91 28.06
N THR A 245 1.18 9.65 27.13
CA THR A 245 1.33 11.11 27.23
C THR A 245 0.65 11.78 26.05
N VAL A 246 -0.42 12.53 26.33
CA VAL A 246 -1.12 13.36 25.35
C VAL A 246 -0.49 14.74 25.38
N ARG A 247 -0.10 15.26 24.22
CA ARG A 247 0.54 16.57 24.10
C ARG A 247 0.10 17.36 22.89
N ALA A 248 0.10 18.68 23.02
CA ALA A 248 -0.04 19.61 21.90
C ALA A 248 0.58 20.96 22.28
N GLN A 249 0.98 21.74 21.29
CA GLN A 249 1.41 23.12 21.55
C GLN A 249 0.19 23.96 21.96
N ALA A 250 0.33 24.78 23.00
CA ALA A 250 -0.59 25.85 23.34
C ALA A 250 0.05 27.20 23.03
N ARG A 251 -0.64 28.06 22.28
CA ARG A 251 -0.19 29.42 21.95
C ARG A 251 -1.21 30.44 22.41
N ASN A 252 -0.79 31.42 23.20
CA ASN A 252 -1.62 32.57 23.57
C ASN A 252 -1.75 33.52 22.37
N LEU A 253 -2.94 33.75 21.85
CA LEU A 253 -3.20 34.67 20.74
C LEU A 253 -3.47 36.11 21.22
N SER A 254 -3.60 36.31 22.53
CA SER A 254 -3.88 37.62 23.11
C SER A 254 -2.61 38.38 23.48
N LYS A 255 -2.73 39.72 23.53
CA LYS A 255 -1.66 40.64 23.96
C LYS A 255 -1.49 40.73 25.48
N LYS A 256 -2.12 39.84 26.25
CA LYS A 256 -2.09 39.84 27.71
C LYS A 256 -1.77 38.44 28.23
N PRO A 257 -1.21 38.30 29.44
CA PRO A 257 -1.05 36.99 30.05
C PRO A 257 -2.40 36.30 30.24
N ILE A 258 -2.47 35.01 29.92
CA ILE A 258 -3.69 34.21 30.03
C ILE A 258 -3.47 33.02 30.96
N LYS A 259 -4.53 32.63 31.67
CA LYS A 259 -4.57 31.37 32.44
C LYS A 259 -5.63 30.47 31.81
N PHE A 260 -5.28 29.22 31.59
CA PHE A 260 -6.19 28.23 31.02
C PHE A 260 -5.98 26.86 31.69
N VAL A 261 -6.92 25.95 31.44
CA VAL A 261 -6.88 24.56 31.90
C VAL A 261 -6.76 23.67 30.68
N ALA A 262 -5.73 22.83 30.65
CA ALA A 262 -5.63 21.73 29.70
C ALA A 262 -6.27 20.49 30.30
N THR A 263 -7.15 19.82 29.55
CA THR A 263 -7.85 18.60 29.97
C THR A 263 -7.66 17.51 28.93
N ALA A 264 -7.07 16.38 29.34
CA ALA A 264 -6.95 15.19 28.50
C ALA A 264 -7.98 14.15 28.92
N LYS A 265 -8.75 13.64 27.95
CA LYS A 265 -9.69 12.53 28.11
C LYS A 265 -9.21 11.36 27.27
N ILE A 266 -8.91 10.24 27.92
CA ILE A 266 -8.49 8.99 27.26
C ILE A 266 -9.58 7.94 27.48
N LYS A 267 -9.95 7.21 26.43
CA LYS A 267 -10.88 6.07 26.49
C LYS A 267 -10.18 4.81 26.02
N THR A 268 -10.50 3.70 26.68
CA THR A 268 -10.13 2.33 26.29
C THR A 268 -10.79 1.93 24.97
N PRO A 269 -10.36 0.82 24.34
CA PRO A 269 -10.98 0.30 23.12
C PRO A 269 -12.49 0.07 23.21
N ASN A 270 -12.97 -0.40 24.38
CA ASN A 270 -14.41 -0.57 24.65
C ASN A 270 -15.15 0.73 25.04
N GLY A 271 -14.51 1.89 24.95
CA GLY A 271 -15.11 3.21 25.19
C GLY A 271 -15.16 3.66 26.66
N LYS A 272 -14.67 2.86 27.62
CA LYS A 272 -14.58 3.25 29.03
C LYS A 272 -13.58 4.38 29.19
N SER A 273 -13.99 5.46 29.85
CA SER A 273 -13.08 6.57 30.14
C SER A 273 -12.08 6.17 31.22
N LEU A 274 -10.81 6.44 30.96
CA LEU A 274 -9.78 6.46 31.99
C LEU A 274 -9.93 7.73 32.86
N LYS A 275 -8.99 7.94 33.78
CA LYS A 275 -8.93 9.16 34.59
C LYS A 275 -8.80 10.38 33.69
N THR A 276 -9.65 11.39 33.90
CA THR A 276 -9.50 12.70 33.25
C THR A 276 -8.33 13.44 33.90
N ILE A 277 -7.38 13.88 33.09
CA ILE A 277 -6.16 14.55 33.54
C ILE A 277 -6.34 16.04 33.29
N THR A 278 -6.01 16.88 34.27
CA THR A 278 -6.10 18.33 34.14
C THR A 278 -4.80 19.00 34.56
N LYS A 279 -4.44 20.09 33.89
CA LYS A 279 -3.27 20.91 34.21
C LYS A 279 -3.60 22.39 34.05
N HIS A 280 -3.36 23.19 35.10
CA HIS A 280 -3.48 24.65 35.04
C HIS A 280 -2.19 25.25 34.50
N ILE A 281 -2.33 26.15 33.52
CA ILE A 281 -1.19 26.74 32.81
C ILE A 281 -1.40 28.25 32.71
N ARG A 282 -0.29 28.99 32.77
CA ARG A 282 -0.26 30.44 32.55
C ARG A 282 0.72 30.72 31.42
N LEU A 283 0.30 31.48 30.43
CA LEU A 283 1.14 31.96 29.34
C LEU A 283 1.30 33.48 29.44
N ALA A 284 2.49 33.98 29.15
CA ALA A 284 2.70 35.37 28.79
C ALA A 284 1.98 35.70 27.47
N ALA A 285 1.89 36.99 27.14
CA ALA A 285 1.34 37.43 25.86
C ALA A 285 2.12 36.77 24.72
N GLU A 286 1.42 36.23 23.73
CA GLU A 286 2.01 35.64 22.51
C GLU A 286 2.94 34.43 22.73
N GLU A 287 3.07 33.93 23.96
CA GLU A 287 3.90 32.78 24.30
C GLU A 287 3.30 31.46 23.78
N SER A 288 4.19 30.55 23.37
CA SER A 288 3.88 29.18 22.97
C SER A 288 4.65 28.18 23.83
N VAL A 289 3.99 27.11 24.28
CA VAL A 289 4.61 26.02 25.06
C VAL A 289 3.99 24.68 24.70
N MET A 290 4.78 23.62 24.72
CA MET A 290 4.29 22.25 24.61
C MET A 290 3.60 21.85 25.92
N VAL A 291 2.31 21.53 25.85
CA VAL A 291 1.54 21.04 27.00
C VAL A 291 1.52 19.53 26.97
N GLU A 292 1.88 18.89 28.08
CA GLU A 292 1.91 17.43 28.22
C GLU A 292 1.09 17.00 29.45
N LEU A 293 0.26 15.96 29.26
CA LEU A 293 -0.52 15.30 30.30
C LEU A 293 -0.34 13.79 30.18
N SER A 294 0.08 13.13 31.26
CA SER A 294 0.40 11.71 31.26
C SER A 294 -0.47 10.90 32.23
N GLU A 295 -0.87 9.70 31.82
CA GLU A 295 -1.59 8.71 32.63
C GLU A 295 -0.93 7.34 32.47
N LYS A 296 -0.90 6.56 33.55
CA LYS A 296 -0.44 5.17 33.51
C LYS A 296 -1.63 4.23 33.34
N VAL A 297 -1.52 3.30 32.41
CA VAL A 297 -2.47 2.21 32.18
C VAL A 297 -1.83 0.92 32.67
N LYS A 298 -2.50 0.20 33.57
CA LYS A 298 -2.13 -1.15 33.97
C LYS A 298 -2.83 -2.16 33.07
N ASP A 299 -2.17 -3.27 32.80
CA ASP A 299 -2.66 -4.37 31.97
C ASP A 299 -3.24 -3.87 30.63
N PRO A 300 -2.49 -3.04 29.88
CA PRO A 300 -3.01 -2.43 28.66
C PRO A 300 -3.38 -3.48 27.59
N GLU A 301 -4.52 -3.27 26.92
CA GLU A 301 -4.80 -3.97 25.66
C GLU A 301 -3.79 -3.54 24.58
N VAL A 302 -2.82 -4.42 24.27
CA VAL A 302 -1.71 -4.15 23.33
C VAL A 302 -2.14 -4.34 21.88
N TRP A 303 -1.77 -3.40 21.02
CA TRP A 303 -1.97 -3.51 19.57
C TRP A 303 -0.94 -4.44 18.92
N TRP A 304 -1.41 -5.35 18.08
CA TRP A 304 -0.58 -6.27 17.30
C TRP A 304 -0.87 -6.17 15.80
N PRO A 305 0.09 -6.52 14.92
CA PRO A 305 -0.21 -6.79 13.52
C PRO A 305 -1.19 -7.97 13.39
N ALA A 306 -2.01 -7.99 12.34
CA ALA A 306 -3.16 -8.89 12.16
C ALA A 306 -2.86 -10.38 12.43
N GLY A 307 -1.71 -10.87 11.97
CA GLY A 307 -1.32 -12.27 12.13
C GLY A 307 -0.92 -12.68 13.55
N TRP A 308 -0.72 -11.72 14.48
CA TRP A 308 -0.09 -11.94 15.78
C TRP A 308 -0.97 -11.59 16.99
N GLY A 309 -2.10 -10.93 16.78
CA GLY A 309 -3.06 -10.58 17.84
C GLY A 309 -4.12 -9.61 17.35
N GLU A 310 -4.88 -9.07 18.29
CA GLU A 310 -5.92 -8.07 18.04
C GLU A 310 -5.35 -6.66 17.80
N GLN A 311 -6.21 -5.76 17.31
CA GLN A 311 -5.89 -4.35 17.03
C GLN A 311 -6.66 -3.37 17.96
N PRO A 312 -6.52 -3.44 19.30
CA PRO A 312 -7.16 -2.50 20.20
C PRO A 312 -6.71 -1.05 19.94
N LEU A 313 -7.69 -0.15 19.74
CA LEU A 313 -7.47 1.28 19.52
C LEU A 313 -8.11 2.10 20.65
N TYR A 314 -7.27 2.75 21.44
CA TYR A 314 -7.69 3.76 22.42
C TYR A 314 -8.08 5.05 21.68
N SER A 315 -8.67 5.98 22.41
CA SER A 315 -8.89 7.33 21.88
C SER A 315 -8.50 8.40 22.89
N ALA A 316 -7.84 9.45 22.43
CA ALA A 316 -7.52 10.63 23.23
C ALA A 316 -8.19 11.88 22.64
N GLN A 317 -8.57 12.82 23.52
CA GLN A 317 -8.92 14.18 23.15
C GLN A 317 -8.30 15.14 24.16
N LEU A 318 -7.72 16.22 23.65
CA LEU A 318 -7.19 17.32 24.45
C LEU A 318 -8.09 18.54 24.27
N THR A 319 -8.39 19.24 25.35
CA THR A 319 -9.18 20.47 25.34
C THR A 319 -8.49 21.54 26.17
N TYR A 320 -8.40 22.76 25.64
CA TYR A 320 -7.95 23.95 26.35
C TYR A 320 -9.15 24.84 26.69
N SER A 321 -9.33 25.17 27.97
CA SER A 321 -10.48 25.95 28.44
C SER A 321 -10.06 27.14 29.29
N ILE A 322 -10.76 28.26 29.15
CA ILE A 322 -10.59 29.48 29.96
C ILE A 322 -11.88 29.67 30.77
N GLY A 323 -11.83 29.39 32.07
CA GLY A 323 -13.05 29.32 32.88
C GLY A 323 -13.94 28.16 32.42
N SER A 324 -15.20 28.46 32.09
CA SER A 324 -16.15 27.48 31.54
C SER A 324 -16.05 27.30 30.02
N ASP A 325 -15.34 28.19 29.34
CA ASP A 325 -15.41 28.30 27.88
C ASP A 325 -14.26 27.53 27.24
N THR A 326 -14.55 26.73 26.22
CA THR A 326 -13.52 26.08 25.40
C THR A 326 -12.82 27.13 24.54
N SER A 327 -11.49 27.09 24.53
CA SER A 327 -10.65 27.88 23.65
C SER A 327 -10.17 27.08 22.44
N ASP A 328 -9.88 25.80 22.61
CA ASP A 328 -9.58 24.91 21.48
C ASP A 328 -9.74 23.46 21.92
N SER A 329 -9.96 22.57 20.96
CA SER A 329 -10.04 21.13 21.20
C SER A 329 -9.45 20.38 20.02
N SER A 330 -8.70 19.32 20.30
CA SER A 330 -8.30 18.38 19.27
C SER A 330 -9.52 17.59 18.75
N PRO A 331 -9.44 17.06 17.53
CA PRO A 331 -10.24 15.90 17.14
C PRO A 331 -10.04 14.74 18.14
N VAL A 332 -10.97 13.79 18.14
CA VAL A 332 -10.78 12.54 18.87
C VAL A 332 -9.80 11.68 18.08
N THR A 333 -8.58 11.56 18.56
CA THR A 333 -7.50 10.82 17.88
C THR A 333 -7.42 9.39 18.39
N LYS A 334 -7.37 8.43 17.48
CA LYS A 334 -7.13 7.02 17.79
C LYS A 334 -5.64 6.74 17.92
N PHE A 335 -5.28 5.83 18.81
CA PHE A 335 -3.90 5.36 18.96
C PHE A 335 -3.89 3.94 19.51
N GLY A 336 -2.82 3.19 19.21
CA GLY A 336 -2.59 1.84 19.73
C GLY A 336 -1.43 1.82 20.72
N ILE A 337 -1.53 0.97 21.73
CA ILE A 337 -0.43 0.74 22.68
C ILE A 337 0.49 -0.34 22.10
N ARG A 338 1.68 0.05 21.64
CA ARG A 338 2.70 -0.86 21.08
C ARG A 338 4.09 -0.22 21.13
N LYS A 339 5.12 -1.02 20.85
CA LYS A 339 6.49 -0.53 20.62
C LYS A 339 7.07 -1.15 19.35
N VAL A 340 7.74 -0.34 18.54
CA VAL A 340 8.50 -0.79 17.36
C VAL A 340 9.93 -0.31 17.45
N THR A 341 10.85 -1.22 17.14
CA THR A 341 12.28 -0.93 17.07
C THR A 341 12.88 -1.61 15.85
N SER A 342 14.02 -1.12 15.39
CA SER A 342 14.86 -1.83 14.43
C SER A 342 16.30 -1.91 14.95
N GLU A 343 17.04 -2.90 14.48
CA GLU A 343 18.47 -3.04 14.70
C GLU A 343 19.16 -3.56 13.44
N LEU A 344 20.46 -3.29 13.31
CA LEU A 344 21.29 -3.91 12.29
C LEU A 344 21.88 -5.19 12.86
N ASN A 345 21.73 -6.30 12.13
CA ASN A 345 22.38 -7.55 12.50
C ASN A 345 23.90 -7.52 12.18
N SER A 346 24.61 -8.62 12.42
CA SER A 346 26.06 -8.75 12.14
C SER A 346 26.45 -8.61 10.66
N TYR A 347 25.49 -8.61 9.75
CA TYR A 347 25.67 -8.42 8.30
C TYR A 347 25.23 -7.03 7.84
N ASN A 348 24.97 -6.11 8.78
CA ASN A 348 24.37 -4.80 8.53
C ASN A 348 23.03 -4.92 7.78
N ASP A 349 22.22 -5.94 8.04
CA ASP A 349 20.85 -6.04 7.52
C ASP A 349 19.85 -5.63 8.60
N THR A 350 18.84 -4.83 8.24
CA THR A 350 17.83 -4.33 9.17
C THR A 350 16.86 -5.42 9.59
N LEU A 351 16.64 -5.54 10.90
CA LEU A 351 15.67 -6.43 11.53
C LEU A 351 14.68 -5.60 12.35
N PHE A 352 13.39 -5.73 12.08
CA PHE A 352 12.33 -5.08 12.85
C PHE A 352 11.86 -5.95 14.02
N LYS A 353 11.44 -5.30 15.10
CA LYS A 353 10.75 -5.92 16.24
C LYS A 353 9.46 -5.16 16.55
N VAL A 354 8.39 -5.90 16.82
CA VAL A 354 7.11 -5.34 17.31
C VAL A 354 6.84 -5.95 18.68
N ASN A 355 6.66 -5.08 19.69
CA ASN A 355 6.48 -5.46 21.10
C ASN A 355 7.58 -6.41 21.60
N GLY A 356 8.82 -6.22 21.13
CA GLY A 356 9.98 -7.04 21.49
C GLY A 356 10.21 -8.28 20.63
N TYR A 357 9.25 -8.70 19.80
CA TYR A 357 9.36 -9.90 18.96
C TYR A 357 9.90 -9.58 17.56
N PRO A 358 10.91 -10.31 17.05
CA PRO A 358 11.44 -10.09 15.71
C PRO A 358 10.39 -10.46 14.66
N ILE A 359 10.12 -9.56 13.72
CA ILE A 359 9.13 -9.77 12.65
C ILE A 359 9.83 -9.75 11.29
N GLN A 360 9.56 -10.77 10.48
CA GLN A 360 9.92 -10.75 9.07
C GLN A 360 8.94 -9.85 8.33
N ILE A 361 9.45 -8.83 7.67
CA ILE A 361 8.62 -7.98 6.80
C ILE A 361 8.29 -8.75 5.53
N ARG A 362 7.01 -8.87 5.22
CA ARG A 362 6.48 -9.55 4.02
C ARG A 362 5.41 -8.64 3.44
N GLY A 363 5.75 -7.90 2.41
CA GLY A 363 4.91 -6.83 1.90
C GLY A 363 5.08 -6.55 0.42
N GLY A 364 4.47 -5.44 -0.03
CA GLY A 364 4.61 -4.91 -1.38
C GLY A 364 4.59 -3.39 -1.39
N GLY A 365 5.19 -2.79 -2.43
CA GLY A 365 5.13 -1.35 -2.67
C GLY A 365 3.74 -0.95 -3.14
N TYR A 366 3.09 -0.02 -2.46
CA TYR A 366 1.79 0.52 -2.87
C TYR A 366 1.97 1.75 -3.74
N THR A 367 1.04 1.92 -4.69
CA THR A 367 0.92 3.17 -5.46
C THR A 367 -0.50 3.73 -5.39
N SER A 368 -0.59 5.05 -5.41
CA SER A 368 -1.81 5.82 -5.56
C SER A 368 -2.42 5.63 -6.96
N ASP A 369 -3.68 6.03 -7.12
CA ASP A 369 -4.28 6.23 -8.44
C ASP A 369 -3.48 7.26 -9.26
N MET A 370 -3.38 7.08 -10.58
CA MET A 370 -2.57 7.93 -11.46
C MET A 370 -2.94 9.42 -11.38
N PHE A 371 -4.22 9.73 -11.14
CA PHE A 371 -4.71 11.10 -11.00
C PHE A 371 -4.90 11.52 -9.54
N LEU A 372 -4.34 10.74 -8.60
CA LEU A 372 -4.48 10.93 -7.16
C LEU A 372 -5.95 10.97 -6.71
N CYS A 373 -6.84 10.26 -7.43
CA CYS A 373 -8.22 10.06 -7.04
C CYS A 373 -8.27 9.15 -5.80
N TRP A 374 -8.62 9.71 -4.65
CA TRP A 374 -8.68 8.97 -3.40
C TRP A 374 -10.03 8.29 -3.18
N ASP A 375 -10.00 6.97 -2.94
CA ASP A 375 -11.14 6.19 -2.46
C ASP A 375 -10.70 5.31 -1.27
N ALA A 376 -11.12 5.71 -0.06
CA ALA A 376 -10.83 4.98 1.17
C ALA A 376 -11.38 3.54 1.14
N LYS A 377 -12.48 3.29 0.42
CA LYS A 377 -13.05 1.94 0.30
C LYS A 377 -12.18 1.07 -0.61
N ARG A 378 -11.67 1.62 -1.71
CA ARG A 378 -10.68 0.95 -2.56
C ARG A 378 -9.43 0.59 -1.76
N PHE A 379 -8.88 1.52 -0.97
CA PHE A 379 -7.73 1.23 -0.11
C PHE A 379 -8.04 0.15 0.93
N GLU A 380 -9.23 0.17 1.56
CA GLU A 380 -9.63 -0.91 2.48
C GLU A 380 -9.65 -2.28 1.80
N ASN A 381 -10.12 -2.37 0.56
CA ASN A 381 -10.08 -3.62 -0.20
C ASN A 381 -8.63 -4.06 -0.50
N ILE A 382 -7.75 -3.14 -0.85
CA ILE A 382 -6.31 -3.39 -1.04
C ILE A 382 -5.66 -3.91 0.25
N ALA A 383 -5.91 -3.26 1.39
CA ALA A 383 -5.39 -3.68 2.68
C ALA A 383 -5.92 -5.07 3.09
N ARG A 384 -7.17 -5.41 2.74
CA ARG A 384 -7.71 -6.76 2.93
C ARG A 384 -7.04 -7.79 2.03
N TYR A 385 -6.71 -7.45 0.79
CA TYR A 385 -5.93 -8.30 -0.11
C TYR A 385 -4.52 -8.56 0.42
N VAL A 386 -3.85 -7.56 1.00
CA VAL A 386 -2.56 -7.75 1.68
C VAL A 386 -2.67 -8.83 2.76
N LEU A 387 -3.69 -8.75 3.62
CA LEU A 387 -3.91 -9.75 4.67
C LEU A 387 -4.33 -11.11 4.13
N ASP A 388 -5.19 -11.15 3.11
CA ASP A 388 -5.65 -12.39 2.49
C ASP A 388 -4.51 -13.13 1.78
N MET A 389 -3.55 -12.39 1.21
CA MET A 389 -2.28 -12.92 0.71
C MET A 389 -1.30 -13.33 1.82
N GLY A 390 -1.60 -13.09 3.10
CA GLY A 390 -0.72 -13.41 4.24
C GLY A 390 0.47 -12.46 4.43
N MET A 391 0.53 -11.37 3.65
CA MET A 391 1.46 -10.26 3.86
C MET A 391 1.11 -9.52 5.16
N ASN A 392 2.07 -8.75 5.69
CA ASN A 392 1.89 -7.95 6.90
C ASN A 392 2.22 -6.46 6.73
N THR A 393 2.80 -6.06 5.59
CA THR A 393 3.34 -4.70 5.42
C THR A 393 3.04 -4.12 4.05
N ILE A 394 2.80 -2.81 3.99
CA ILE A 394 2.79 -1.99 2.78
C ILE A 394 3.93 -0.97 2.87
N ARG A 395 4.70 -0.80 1.80
CA ARG A 395 5.64 0.33 1.65
C ARG A 395 4.98 1.42 0.82
N LEU A 396 5.02 2.65 1.33
CA LEU A 396 4.69 3.88 0.63
C LEU A 396 6.01 4.57 0.29
N GLU A 397 6.45 4.45 -0.95
CA GLU A 397 7.56 5.24 -1.49
C GLU A 397 6.97 6.53 -2.07
N GLY A 398 7.04 7.62 -1.29
CA GLY A 398 6.10 8.72 -1.47
C GLY A 398 4.68 8.23 -1.15
N LYS A 399 3.68 8.69 -1.91
CA LYS A 399 2.28 8.24 -1.87
C LYS A 399 1.75 8.09 -0.44
N MET A 400 2.19 9.00 0.43
CA MET A 400 1.67 9.13 1.80
C MET A 400 0.29 9.76 1.67
N GLU A 401 -0.70 8.90 1.42
CA GLU A 401 -2.08 9.27 1.11
C GLU A 401 -2.79 10.00 2.25
N GLN A 402 -4.08 10.16 2.07
CA GLN A 402 -4.99 10.79 3.01
C GLN A 402 -5.03 10.10 4.38
N PRO A 403 -5.41 10.80 5.47
CA PRO A 403 -5.46 10.25 6.83
C PRO A 403 -6.23 8.92 6.97
N GLU A 404 -7.26 8.73 6.14
CA GLU A 404 -8.09 7.54 6.10
C GLU A 404 -7.29 6.25 5.75
N LEU A 405 -6.17 6.37 5.04
CA LEU A 405 -5.24 5.26 4.78
C LEU A 405 -4.75 4.66 6.10
N TYR A 406 -4.24 5.51 6.98
CA TYR A 406 -3.62 5.09 8.24
C TYR A 406 -4.66 4.54 9.22
N ASP A 407 -5.87 5.11 9.24
CA ASP A 407 -6.99 4.59 10.03
C ASP A 407 -7.39 3.16 9.61
N VAL A 408 -7.41 2.90 8.30
CA VAL A 408 -7.67 1.56 7.75
C VAL A 408 -6.55 0.59 8.16
N ALA A 409 -5.29 1.00 8.00
CA ALA A 409 -4.15 0.16 8.33
C ALA A 409 -4.09 -0.19 9.83
N ASP A 410 -4.37 0.78 10.71
CA ASP A 410 -4.44 0.60 12.16
C ASP A 410 -5.52 -0.40 12.57
N ARG A 411 -6.73 -0.26 12.00
CA ARG A 411 -7.87 -1.13 12.30
C ARG A 411 -7.67 -2.55 11.79
N LEU A 412 -7.04 -2.70 10.62
CA LEU A 412 -6.82 -4.00 10.00
C LEU A 412 -5.54 -4.67 10.49
N GLY A 413 -4.62 -3.96 11.14
CA GLY A 413 -3.37 -4.54 11.62
C GLY A 413 -2.31 -4.69 10.52
N VAL A 414 -2.37 -3.84 9.50
CA VAL A 414 -1.39 -3.79 8.39
C VAL A 414 -0.29 -2.79 8.76
N LEU A 415 0.96 -3.21 8.64
CA LEU A 415 2.11 -2.35 8.93
C LEU A 415 2.41 -1.43 7.75
N LEU A 416 2.86 -0.21 8.05
CA LEU A 416 3.20 0.79 7.05
C LEU A 416 4.66 1.21 7.17
N MET A 417 5.41 1.09 6.08
CA MET A 417 6.71 1.71 5.90
C MET A 417 6.55 2.91 4.99
N VAL A 418 6.66 4.12 5.53
CA VAL A 418 6.43 5.36 4.76
C VAL A 418 7.75 6.06 4.52
N GLY A 419 7.82 6.92 3.50
CA GLY A 419 9.01 7.71 3.25
C GLY A 419 8.94 8.54 1.98
N TRP A 420 10.00 9.29 1.72
CA TRP A 420 10.14 10.04 0.47
C TRP A 420 10.41 9.09 -0.70
N GLU A 421 10.08 9.55 -1.90
CA GLU A 421 10.30 8.81 -3.14
C GLU A 421 11.66 9.12 -3.78
N CYS A 422 12.15 8.17 -4.58
CA CYS A 422 13.37 8.34 -5.35
C CYS A 422 13.15 9.18 -6.62
N CYS A 423 14.24 9.35 -7.36
CA CYS A 423 14.20 9.51 -8.81
C CYS A 423 13.62 10.86 -9.32
N ASP A 424 13.46 11.82 -8.42
CA ASP A 424 12.98 13.16 -8.72
C ASP A 424 13.57 14.23 -7.77
N ARG A 425 12.90 15.37 -7.60
CA ARG A 425 13.32 16.47 -6.74
C ARG A 425 13.66 16.04 -5.29
N TRP A 426 12.98 15.04 -4.73
CA TRP A 426 13.21 14.53 -3.37
C TRP A 426 14.63 13.98 -3.17
N GLU A 427 15.29 13.55 -4.24
CA GLU A 427 16.65 13.01 -4.21
C GLU A 427 17.63 13.74 -5.15
N SER A 428 17.40 15.03 -5.36
CA SER A 428 18.25 15.90 -6.20
C SER A 428 19.60 16.24 -5.53
N TRP A 429 20.32 15.20 -5.11
CA TRP A 429 21.60 15.30 -4.41
C TRP A 429 22.76 15.38 -5.41
N PRO A 430 23.81 16.20 -5.17
CA PRO A 430 24.94 16.31 -6.10
C PRO A 430 25.69 15.00 -6.42
N TYR A 431 25.45 13.94 -5.64
CA TYR A 431 26.03 12.61 -5.77
C TYR A 431 25.03 11.55 -6.26
N ASN A 432 23.79 11.94 -6.59
CA ASN A 432 22.82 11.09 -7.27
C ASN A 432 22.96 11.30 -8.79
N HIS A 433 23.40 10.26 -9.49
CA HIS A 433 23.61 10.28 -10.94
C HIS A 433 22.55 9.49 -11.71
N ASP A 434 21.48 9.05 -11.03
CA ASP A 434 20.41 8.24 -11.62
C ASP A 434 19.18 9.06 -12.03
N LEU A 435 19.19 10.38 -11.77
CA LEU A 435 18.11 11.28 -12.20
C LEU A 435 18.15 11.52 -13.71
N SER A 436 17.00 11.87 -14.28
CA SER A 436 16.88 12.22 -15.71
C SER A 436 17.75 13.42 -16.13
N GLN A 437 18.18 14.24 -15.15
CA GLN A 437 19.12 15.34 -15.31
C GLN A 437 20.36 15.09 -14.44
N ASP A 438 21.54 15.02 -15.07
CA ASP A 438 22.86 14.90 -14.42
C ASP A 438 23.81 16.01 -14.91
N PRO A 439 24.35 16.88 -14.03
CA PRO A 439 24.15 16.88 -12.58
C PRO A 439 22.73 17.33 -12.20
N PRO A 440 22.21 16.84 -11.06
CA PRO A 440 20.84 17.12 -10.65
C PRO A 440 20.65 18.57 -10.18
N PRO A 441 19.43 19.14 -10.31
CA PRO A 441 19.10 20.45 -9.77
C PRO A 441 19.38 20.58 -8.28
N LYS A 442 20.27 21.49 -7.89
CA LYS A 442 20.58 21.69 -6.47
C LYS A 442 19.38 22.20 -5.68
N TRP A 443 19.32 21.82 -4.41
CA TRP A 443 18.46 22.48 -3.43
C TRP A 443 19.05 23.82 -3.01
N TYR A 444 18.20 24.82 -2.85
CA TYR A 444 18.47 26.15 -2.29
C TYR A 444 17.68 26.33 -0.98
N ASP A 445 17.85 27.48 -0.30
CA ASP A 445 17.31 27.66 1.06
C ASP A 445 15.80 27.43 1.18
N ALA A 446 15.01 27.88 0.21
CA ALA A 446 13.55 27.67 0.26
C ALA A 446 13.16 26.19 0.12
N ASP A 447 13.96 25.36 -0.56
CA ASP A 447 13.69 23.91 -0.62
C ASP A 447 13.78 23.28 0.77
N TYR A 448 14.79 23.69 1.55
CA TYR A 448 14.93 23.22 2.93
C TYR A 448 13.77 23.67 3.83
N ASP A 449 13.23 24.86 3.58
CA ASP A 449 12.03 25.34 4.27
C ASP A 449 10.78 24.53 3.88
N THR A 450 10.63 24.24 2.58
CA THR A 450 9.57 23.38 2.04
C THR A 450 9.62 21.98 2.66
N VAL A 451 10.76 21.30 2.63
CA VAL A 451 10.85 19.94 3.19
C VAL A 451 10.74 19.91 4.72
N ASN A 452 11.12 21.00 5.40
CA ASN A 452 10.87 21.17 6.84
C ASN A 452 9.36 21.29 7.14
N ALA A 453 8.61 22.02 6.32
CA ALA A 453 7.15 22.08 6.43
C ALA A 453 6.53 20.71 6.14
N SER A 454 6.96 20.04 5.07
CA SER A 454 6.50 18.71 4.67
C SER A 454 6.71 17.66 5.77
N ILE A 455 7.92 17.50 6.30
CA ILE A 455 8.16 16.46 7.33
C ILE A 455 7.39 16.74 8.63
N ARG A 456 7.24 18.01 9.02
CA ARG A 456 6.49 18.37 10.23
C ARG A 456 5.01 18.10 10.06
N HIS A 457 4.47 18.33 8.87
CA HIS A 457 3.07 18.02 8.54
C HIS A 457 2.83 16.51 8.48
N GLU A 458 3.63 15.77 7.71
CA GLU A 458 3.54 14.30 7.63
C GLU A 458 3.68 13.64 9.01
N ALA A 459 4.66 14.06 9.81
CA ALA A 459 4.85 13.55 11.16
C ALA A 459 3.63 13.83 12.06
N ALA A 460 3.03 15.02 11.95
CA ALA A 460 1.84 15.38 12.72
C ALA A 460 0.61 14.53 12.35
N MET A 461 0.44 14.18 11.08
CA MET A 461 -0.64 13.29 10.64
C MET A 461 -0.41 11.85 11.10
N MET A 462 0.82 11.36 11.02
CA MET A 462 1.08 9.91 11.15
C MET A 462 1.46 9.44 12.55
N GLN A 463 1.99 10.30 13.44
CA GLN A 463 2.69 9.81 14.65
C GLN A 463 1.81 9.01 15.64
N THR A 464 0.48 9.17 15.63
CA THR A 464 -0.44 8.43 16.50
C THR A 464 -0.78 7.04 16.00
N HIS A 465 -0.50 6.74 14.74
CA HIS A 465 -1.00 5.54 14.07
C HIS A 465 -0.14 4.30 14.44
N PRO A 466 -0.71 3.27 15.10
CA PRO A 466 0.01 2.06 15.44
C PRO A 466 0.41 1.16 14.25
N SER A 467 0.01 1.47 13.03
CA SER A 467 0.47 0.74 11.84
C SER A 467 1.90 1.11 11.41
N LEU A 468 2.40 2.32 11.70
CA LEU A 468 3.67 2.82 11.18
C LEU A 468 4.87 2.06 11.75
N ILE A 469 5.82 1.57 10.95
CA ILE A 469 7.00 0.87 11.48
C ILE A 469 8.33 1.55 11.16
N ALA A 470 8.34 2.46 10.19
CA ALA A 470 9.52 3.25 9.85
C ALA A 470 9.10 4.51 9.08
N PHE A 471 9.94 5.55 9.19
CA PHE A 471 10.01 6.61 8.20
C PHE A 471 11.34 6.50 7.44
N LEU A 472 11.30 6.33 6.13
CA LEU A 472 12.46 6.33 5.24
C LEU A 472 12.68 7.76 4.74
N VAL A 473 13.77 8.40 5.19
CA VAL A 473 14.07 9.81 4.82
C VAL A 473 14.76 9.94 3.45
N GLY A 474 14.93 8.82 2.77
CA GLY A 474 15.37 8.68 1.39
C GLY A 474 14.95 7.30 0.89
N SER A 475 15.08 7.07 -0.40
CA SER A 475 14.75 5.82 -1.08
C SER A 475 16.01 5.23 -1.73
N ASP A 476 16.38 5.62 -2.95
CA ASP A 476 17.61 5.17 -3.61
C ASP A 476 18.84 5.75 -2.90
N TYR A 477 18.83 7.06 -2.72
CA TYR A 477 19.90 7.81 -2.09
C TYR A 477 19.48 8.39 -0.74
N TRP A 478 20.46 8.47 0.15
CA TRP A 478 20.26 9.10 1.44
C TRP A 478 20.33 10.63 1.34
N PRO A 479 19.61 11.36 2.20
CA PRO A 479 19.61 12.82 2.17
C PRO A 479 20.95 13.41 2.62
N ASP A 480 21.21 14.65 2.22
CA ASP A 480 22.38 15.38 2.72
C ASP A 480 22.27 15.69 4.22
N ASP A 481 23.34 16.21 4.84
CA ASP A 481 23.37 16.43 6.29
C ASP A 481 22.35 17.49 6.76
N ARG A 482 22.03 18.49 5.94
CA ARG A 482 21.08 19.56 6.30
C ARG A 482 19.65 19.02 6.28
N ALA A 483 19.26 18.35 5.21
CA ALA A 483 17.97 17.69 5.08
C ALA A 483 17.81 16.59 6.14
N THR A 484 18.83 15.77 6.36
CA THR A 484 18.82 14.74 7.42
C THR A 484 18.49 15.34 8.78
N LYS A 485 19.15 16.45 9.15
CA LYS A 485 18.90 17.13 10.42
C LYS A 485 17.46 17.63 10.51
N ILE A 486 16.97 18.29 9.46
CA ILE A 486 15.58 18.79 9.36
C ILE A 486 14.58 17.64 9.57
N TYR A 487 14.77 16.52 8.87
CA TYR A 487 13.87 15.39 8.96
C TYR A 487 13.84 14.77 10.36
N VAL A 488 15.02 14.52 10.94
CA VAL A 488 15.14 13.93 12.27
C VAL A 488 14.56 14.84 13.34
N GLU A 489 14.80 16.15 13.27
CA GLU A 489 14.25 17.11 14.21
C GLU A 489 12.73 17.24 14.07
N GLY A 490 12.20 17.34 12.84
CA GLY A 490 10.76 17.40 12.58
C GLY A 490 10.00 16.18 13.13
N LEU A 491 10.51 14.97 12.90
CA LEU A 491 9.94 13.73 13.44
C LEU A 491 10.00 13.70 14.98
N ARG A 492 11.15 14.07 15.58
CA ARG A 492 11.30 14.09 17.05
C ARG A 492 10.39 15.12 17.71
N ASP A 493 10.24 16.30 17.11
CA ASP A 493 9.37 17.37 17.62
C ASP A 493 7.89 16.94 17.65
N ALA A 494 7.47 16.18 16.65
CA ALA A 494 6.12 15.61 16.56
C ALA A 494 5.90 14.47 17.57
N GLY A 495 6.97 13.89 18.12
CA GLY A 495 6.88 12.75 19.03
C GLY A 495 6.96 11.40 18.33
N TRP A 496 7.63 11.30 17.18
CA TRP A 496 7.81 10.06 16.44
C TRP A 496 8.56 8.99 17.25
N GLN A 497 7.98 7.81 17.41
CA GLN A 497 8.52 6.73 18.25
C GLN A 497 8.94 5.47 17.50
N VAL A 498 8.93 5.50 16.16
CA VAL A 498 9.34 4.35 15.33
C VAL A 498 10.64 4.67 14.58
N PRO A 499 11.37 3.65 14.07
CA PRO A 499 12.62 3.85 13.35
C PRO A 499 12.61 4.94 12.27
N ILE A 500 13.73 5.66 12.17
CA ILE A 500 14.04 6.58 11.06
C ILE A 500 15.17 5.92 10.27
N ILE A 501 14.92 5.59 9.01
CA ILE A 501 15.82 4.82 8.14
C ILE A 501 16.38 5.75 7.05
N SER A 502 17.69 5.67 6.79
CA SER A 502 18.38 6.62 5.90
C SER A 502 17.94 6.56 4.43
N SER A 503 17.69 5.35 3.94
CA SER A 503 17.38 5.05 2.53
C SER A 503 16.82 3.63 2.41
N ALA A 504 16.11 3.33 1.33
CA ALA A 504 15.74 1.97 0.94
C ALA A 504 16.94 1.16 0.41
N ALA A 505 18.01 1.80 -0.07
CA ALA A 505 19.21 1.12 -0.55
C ALA A 505 20.42 1.16 0.41
N LYS A 506 21.43 0.31 0.17
CA LYS A 506 22.75 0.32 0.84
C LYS A 506 23.81 1.12 0.08
N ARG A 507 23.44 2.24 -0.54
CA ARG A 507 24.36 3.06 -1.35
C ARG A 507 25.24 3.99 -0.50
N GLY A 508 24.75 4.39 0.67
CA GLY A 508 25.44 5.24 1.64
C GLY A 508 24.49 5.68 2.75
N TYR A 509 24.92 6.58 3.62
CA TYR A 509 24.12 7.08 4.74
C TYR A 509 24.68 8.37 5.35
N PRO A 510 23.82 9.21 5.97
CA PRO A 510 24.28 10.35 6.74
C PRO A 510 24.73 9.87 8.12
N LYS A 511 25.74 10.54 8.69
CA LYS A 511 26.33 10.15 9.98
C LYS A 511 25.29 10.10 11.12
N LEU A 512 24.27 10.95 11.06
CA LEU A 512 23.23 11.04 12.10
C LEU A 512 22.34 9.79 12.18
N LEU A 513 22.16 9.05 11.08
CA LEU A 513 21.28 7.88 11.01
C LEU A 513 22.06 6.55 10.93
N GLY A 514 23.26 6.56 10.36
CA GLY A 514 23.99 5.32 10.08
C GLY A 514 23.37 4.53 8.93
N PRO A 515 23.90 3.33 8.62
CA PRO A 515 23.48 2.55 7.46
C PRO A 515 22.02 2.08 7.54
N SER A 516 21.31 2.12 6.41
CA SER A 516 19.90 1.70 6.30
C SER A 516 19.65 0.24 6.62
N GLY A 517 20.62 -0.62 6.30
CA GLY A 517 20.51 -2.07 6.34
C GLY A 517 19.52 -2.69 5.35
N MET A 518 19.09 -1.95 4.32
CA MET A 518 18.15 -2.38 3.29
C MET A 518 18.80 -2.41 1.90
N LYS A 519 18.52 -3.42 1.09
CA LYS A 519 19.08 -3.59 -0.25
C LYS A 519 18.04 -3.35 -1.34
N MET A 520 18.53 -2.77 -2.43
CA MET A 520 17.83 -2.40 -3.65
C MET A 520 18.75 -2.80 -4.82
N GLU A 521 18.96 -4.11 -4.98
CA GLU A 521 19.92 -4.69 -5.92
C GLU A 521 19.20 -5.42 -7.08
N GLY A 522 17.94 -5.02 -7.33
CA GLY A 522 17.03 -5.71 -8.22
C GLY A 522 16.68 -7.13 -7.75
N PRO A 523 16.03 -7.94 -8.61
CA PRO A 523 15.60 -7.59 -9.96
C PRO A 523 14.30 -6.76 -9.96
N TYR A 524 13.96 -6.25 -11.14
CA TYR A 524 12.68 -5.60 -11.47
C TYR A 524 12.04 -6.19 -12.75
N ASP A 525 12.70 -7.11 -13.45
CA ASP A 525 12.12 -7.91 -14.53
C ASP A 525 12.23 -9.41 -14.21
N TRP A 526 11.74 -10.27 -15.09
CA TRP A 526 11.62 -11.70 -14.85
C TRP A 526 12.97 -12.36 -14.58
N VAL A 527 13.01 -13.11 -13.47
CA VAL A 527 14.08 -14.04 -13.09
C VAL A 527 13.46 -15.41 -12.75
N PRO A 528 14.19 -16.52 -12.94
CA PRO A 528 13.67 -17.84 -12.64
C PRO A 528 13.55 -18.09 -11.12
N PRO A 529 12.67 -19.01 -10.68
CA PRO A 529 12.51 -19.36 -9.26
C PRO A 529 13.80 -19.67 -8.51
N VAL A 530 14.76 -20.30 -9.18
CA VAL A 530 16.07 -20.67 -8.60
C VAL A 530 16.90 -19.45 -8.15
N TYR A 531 16.66 -18.26 -8.73
CA TYR A 531 17.33 -17.01 -8.35
C TYR A 531 17.24 -16.71 -6.86
N TRP A 532 16.07 -16.98 -6.26
CA TRP A 532 15.80 -16.67 -4.86
C TRP A 532 16.56 -17.60 -3.90
N TYR A 533 16.88 -18.81 -4.34
CA TYR A 533 17.49 -19.87 -3.53
C TYR A 533 19.02 -19.99 -3.72
N ASP A 534 19.56 -19.61 -4.88
CA ASP A 534 21.01 -19.53 -5.10
C ASP A 534 21.58 -18.27 -4.41
N ARG A 535 22.08 -18.45 -3.19
CA ARG A 535 22.43 -17.33 -2.28
C ARG A 535 23.91 -17.14 -2.07
N GLU A 536 24.76 -18.12 -2.41
CA GLU A 536 26.18 -18.06 -2.04
C GLU A 536 27.13 -17.90 -3.24
N PRO A 537 28.18 -17.06 -3.11
CA PRO A 537 28.42 -16.15 -2.00
C PRO A 537 27.43 -14.95 -2.02
N THR A 538 26.86 -14.58 -0.87
CA THR A 538 25.83 -13.49 -0.81
C THR A 538 26.28 -12.16 -1.42
N SER A 539 27.59 -11.87 -1.43
CA SER A 539 28.16 -10.67 -2.06
C SER A 539 28.05 -10.64 -3.60
N LYS A 540 27.62 -11.74 -4.24
CA LYS A 540 27.48 -11.87 -5.71
C LYS A 540 26.12 -12.42 -6.11
N ARG A 541 25.13 -12.27 -5.21
CA ARG A 541 23.78 -12.83 -5.38
C ARG A 541 22.68 -11.80 -5.16
N PHE A 542 23.06 -10.52 -5.10
CA PHE A 542 22.19 -9.36 -5.28
C PHE A 542 20.85 -9.50 -4.54
N GLY A 543 19.73 -9.52 -5.28
CA GLY A 543 18.36 -9.65 -4.77
C GLY A 543 17.98 -10.97 -4.13
N SER A 544 18.75 -12.06 -4.23
CA SER A 544 18.40 -13.38 -3.68
C SER A 544 18.07 -13.34 -2.17
N SER A 545 17.45 -14.39 -1.62
CA SER A 545 16.77 -14.33 -0.33
C SER A 545 17.70 -14.24 0.91
N PHE A 546 18.27 -13.07 1.17
CA PHE A 546 19.02 -12.71 2.37
C PHE A 546 18.90 -11.20 2.63
N GLY A 547 19.07 -10.79 3.89
CA GLY A 547 18.91 -9.40 4.31
C GLY A 547 17.51 -8.86 4.07
N PHE A 548 17.40 -7.54 3.94
CA PHE A 548 16.13 -6.84 3.73
C PHE A 548 16.04 -6.31 2.30
N GLY A 549 15.19 -6.89 1.44
CA GLY A 549 14.88 -6.34 0.12
C GLY A 549 13.78 -5.29 0.21
N SER A 550 14.11 -4.01 0.04
CA SER A 550 13.16 -2.89 0.18
C SER A 550 12.25 -2.68 -1.02
N GLU A 551 12.66 -3.21 -2.15
CA GLU A 551 11.95 -3.23 -3.43
C GLU A 551 12.70 -4.12 -4.40
N LEU A 552 12.08 -5.23 -4.77
CA LEU A 552 12.58 -6.12 -5.81
C LEU A 552 11.50 -7.15 -6.13
N GLY A 553 11.48 -7.63 -7.36
CA GLY A 553 10.48 -8.58 -7.83
C GLY A 553 10.79 -9.11 -9.21
N ALA A 554 10.19 -10.23 -9.56
CA ALA A 554 10.37 -10.86 -10.87
C ALA A 554 9.59 -10.16 -12.01
N GLY A 555 9.26 -8.86 -11.87
CA GLY A 555 8.59 -8.07 -12.92
C GLY A 555 7.13 -8.45 -13.22
N VAL A 556 6.60 -9.51 -12.63
CA VAL A 556 5.32 -10.11 -13.07
C VAL A 556 4.09 -9.29 -12.69
N GLY A 557 2.95 -9.56 -13.34
CA GLY A 557 1.70 -8.82 -13.13
C GLY A 557 0.74 -8.88 -14.31
N THR A 558 0.54 -10.05 -14.91
CA THR A 558 -0.32 -10.21 -16.11
C THR A 558 -1.80 -10.25 -15.71
N PRO A 559 -2.65 -9.31 -16.17
CA PRO A 559 -4.08 -9.37 -15.91
C PRO A 559 -4.76 -10.54 -16.62
N THR A 560 -5.96 -10.91 -16.16
CA THR A 560 -6.79 -11.90 -16.84
C THR A 560 -7.46 -11.29 -18.07
N LYS A 561 -7.97 -12.15 -18.97
CA LYS A 561 -8.65 -11.73 -20.21
C LYS A 561 -9.79 -10.75 -19.97
N GLY A 562 -10.56 -10.93 -18.89
CA GLY A 562 -11.66 -10.03 -18.53
C GLY A 562 -11.18 -8.61 -18.32
N SER A 563 -10.15 -8.41 -17.50
CA SER A 563 -9.50 -7.11 -17.32
C SER A 563 -8.81 -6.60 -18.58
N LEU A 564 -8.04 -7.42 -19.30
CA LEU A 564 -7.35 -7.01 -20.54
C LEU A 564 -8.32 -6.42 -21.56
N SER A 565 -9.50 -7.03 -21.71
CA SER A 565 -10.51 -6.56 -22.66
C SER A 565 -11.11 -5.19 -22.34
N LYS A 566 -10.92 -4.68 -21.11
CA LYS A 566 -11.38 -3.34 -20.73
C LYS A 566 -10.47 -2.24 -21.25
N PHE A 567 -9.19 -2.53 -21.46
CA PHE A 567 -8.18 -1.51 -21.76
C PHE A 567 -7.30 -1.82 -22.97
N LEU A 568 -7.40 -3.01 -23.58
CA LEU A 568 -6.67 -3.37 -24.79
C LEU A 568 -7.59 -3.63 -25.96
N THR A 569 -7.16 -3.26 -27.16
CA THR A 569 -7.83 -3.71 -28.38
C THR A 569 -7.61 -5.20 -28.60
N SER A 570 -8.42 -5.80 -29.49
CA SER A 570 -8.17 -7.17 -29.95
C SER A 570 -6.80 -7.34 -30.62
N GLN A 571 -6.28 -6.31 -31.27
CA GLN A 571 -4.96 -6.35 -31.89
C GLN A 571 -3.85 -6.27 -30.84
N ASP A 572 -3.99 -5.44 -29.81
CA ASP A 572 -3.00 -5.38 -28.73
C ASP A 572 -2.88 -6.71 -28.00
N MET A 573 -4.02 -7.33 -27.68
CA MET A 573 -4.05 -8.66 -27.08
C MET A 573 -3.40 -9.73 -27.99
N GLN A 574 -3.58 -9.65 -29.31
CA GLN A 574 -2.87 -10.54 -30.26
C GLN A 574 -1.36 -10.28 -30.26
N ASP A 575 -0.97 -9.00 -30.27
CA ASP A 575 0.44 -8.60 -30.32
C ASP A 575 1.22 -9.07 -29.07
N LEU A 576 0.58 -9.24 -27.91
CA LEU A 576 1.22 -9.78 -26.69
C LEU A 576 2.01 -11.07 -26.92
N TRP A 577 1.50 -11.96 -27.79
CA TRP A 577 2.10 -13.28 -28.04
C TRP A 577 2.60 -13.46 -29.48
N GLU A 578 2.06 -12.74 -30.46
CA GLU A 578 2.53 -12.77 -31.85
C GLU A 578 3.73 -11.84 -32.10
N LYS A 579 3.81 -10.72 -31.37
CA LYS A 579 4.90 -9.73 -31.44
C LYS A 579 5.52 -9.50 -30.05
N PRO A 580 6.18 -10.52 -29.47
CA PRO A 580 6.60 -10.53 -28.06
C PRO A 580 7.61 -9.45 -27.64
N ASN A 581 8.20 -8.73 -28.61
CA ASN A 581 9.17 -7.65 -28.40
C ASN A 581 8.61 -6.27 -28.80
N LYS A 582 7.30 -6.16 -29.05
CA LYS A 582 6.65 -4.87 -29.34
C LYS A 582 6.61 -4.05 -28.03
N GLY A 583 6.93 -2.76 -28.11
CA GLY A 583 6.66 -1.82 -27.02
C GLY A 583 5.17 -1.78 -26.68
N LEU A 584 4.85 -1.69 -25.39
CA LEU A 584 3.49 -1.74 -24.87
C LEU A 584 3.23 -0.51 -24.00
N TYR A 585 2.23 0.28 -24.37
CA TYR A 585 1.91 1.51 -23.64
C TYR A 585 1.57 1.23 -22.17
N HIS A 586 0.78 0.18 -21.91
CA HIS A 586 0.39 -0.30 -20.57
C HIS A 586 1.51 -0.99 -19.77
N MET A 587 2.77 -0.62 -20.00
CA MET A 587 3.90 -1.02 -19.18
C MET A 587 4.44 0.21 -18.42
N SER A 588 5.40 0.90 -19.03
CA SER A 588 6.12 2.05 -18.49
C SER A 588 6.34 3.08 -19.60
N GLN A 589 7.00 4.20 -19.27
CA GLN A 589 7.42 5.20 -20.26
C GLN A 589 8.31 4.58 -21.34
N ASN A 590 8.22 5.08 -22.58
CA ASN A 590 9.03 4.56 -23.69
C ASN A 590 10.55 4.82 -23.53
N THR A 591 10.95 5.63 -22.56
CA THR A 591 12.35 5.85 -22.16
C THR A 591 12.84 4.86 -21.10
N SER A 592 11.92 4.12 -20.49
CA SER A 592 12.21 3.10 -19.47
C SER A 592 12.68 1.79 -20.09
N GLN A 593 13.52 1.05 -19.37
CA GLN A 593 13.93 -0.31 -19.76
C GLN A 593 12.78 -1.31 -19.66
N PHE A 594 11.67 -0.91 -19.02
CA PHE A 594 10.49 -1.73 -18.80
C PHE A 594 9.36 -1.42 -19.79
N HIS A 595 9.63 -0.77 -20.93
CA HIS A 595 8.60 -0.39 -21.91
C HIS A 595 7.97 -1.59 -22.67
N ASP A 596 8.56 -2.80 -22.57
CA ASP A 596 8.12 -4.01 -23.27
C ASP A 596 8.22 -5.26 -22.39
N ARG A 597 7.80 -6.41 -22.94
CA ARG A 597 7.83 -7.71 -22.25
C ARG A 597 8.84 -8.68 -22.86
N SER A 598 9.89 -8.19 -23.49
CA SER A 598 10.84 -9.03 -24.24
C SER A 598 11.57 -10.05 -23.34
N ILE A 599 12.03 -9.64 -22.15
CA ILE A 599 12.69 -10.51 -21.15
C ILE A 599 11.71 -11.58 -20.66
N TYR A 600 10.52 -11.15 -20.22
CA TYR A 600 9.44 -12.03 -19.77
C TYR A 600 9.04 -13.04 -20.85
N ASN A 601 8.75 -12.59 -22.08
CA ASN A 601 8.28 -13.45 -23.16
C ASN A 601 9.38 -14.42 -23.65
N LYS A 602 10.64 -13.99 -23.67
CA LYS A 602 11.79 -14.88 -23.93
C LYS A 602 11.79 -16.06 -22.96
N ALA A 603 11.62 -15.80 -21.67
CA ALA A 603 11.56 -16.83 -20.65
C ALA A 603 10.31 -17.71 -20.77
N LEU A 604 9.14 -17.09 -20.93
CA LEU A 604 7.87 -17.80 -21.08
C LEU A 604 7.93 -18.81 -22.23
N PHE A 605 8.41 -18.38 -23.41
CA PHE A 605 8.43 -19.21 -24.62
C PHE A 605 9.50 -20.30 -24.54
N LYS A 606 10.62 -20.04 -23.86
CA LYS A 606 11.65 -21.05 -23.60
C LYS A 606 11.17 -22.14 -22.64
N ARG A 607 10.38 -21.78 -21.63
CA ARG A 607 9.89 -22.70 -20.60
C ARG A 607 8.66 -23.48 -21.06
N TYR A 608 7.65 -22.80 -21.59
CA TYR A 608 6.34 -23.40 -21.91
C TYR A 608 6.15 -23.71 -23.40
N GLY A 609 7.03 -23.20 -24.27
CA GLY A 609 6.89 -23.27 -25.72
C GLY A 609 6.21 -22.03 -26.29
N LYS A 610 6.29 -21.87 -27.62
CA LYS A 610 5.61 -20.77 -28.32
C LYS A 610 4.08 -20.95 -28.19
N PRO A 611 3.33 -19.95 -27.69
CA PRO A 611 1.88 -20.04 -27.59
C PRO A 611 1.21 -20.26 -28.94
N THR A 612 0.08 -20.97 -28.94
CA THR A 612 -0.73 -21.19 -30.17
C THR A 612 -1.99 -20.32 -30.23
N SER A 613 -2.34 -19.64 -29.14
CA SER A 613 -3.49 -18.74 -29.03
C SER A 613 -3.30 -17.77 -27.87
N LEU A 614 -4.15 -16.75 -27.79
CA LEU A 614 -4.20 -15.85 -26.63
C LEU A 614 -4.47 -16.61 -25.32
N ASP A 615 -5.41 -17.56 -25.31
CA ASP A 615 -5.74 -18.29 -24.09
C ASP A 615 -4.56 -19.18 -23.63
N ASP A 616 -3.78 -19.76 -24.56
CA ASP A 616 -2.57 -20.53 -24.24
C ASP A 616 -1.42 -19.64 -23.73
N TYR A 617 -1.30 -18.42 -24.28
CA TYR A 617 -0.38 -17.41 -23.75
C TYR A 617 -0.76 -17.02 -22.32
N LEU A 618 -2.03 -16.67 -22.10
CA LEU A 618 -2.50 -16.20 -20.80
C LEU A 618 -2.40 -17.28 -19.74
N ILE A 619 -2.81 -18.53 -19.98
CA ILE A 619 -2.66 -19.60 -18.98
C ILE A 619 -1.19 -19.83 -18.61
N SER A 620 -0.28 -19.78 -19.58
CA SER A 620 1.16 -19.95 -19.34
C SER A 620 1.75 -18.75 -18.58
N ALA A 621 1.32 -17.53 -18.89
CA ALA A 621 1.70 -16.32 -18.18
C ALA A 621 1.23 -16.36 -16.72
N GLN A 622 -0.03 -16.75 -16.48
CA GLN A 622 -0.56 -16.92 -15.12
C GLN A 622 0.21 -17.98 -14.32
N MET A 623 0.61 -19.10 -14.95
CA MET A 623 1.48 -20.11 -14.33
C MET A 623 2.85 -19.53 -13.96
N MET A 624 3.47 -18.77 -14.87
CA MET A 624 4.77 -18.17 -14.64
C MET A 624 4.73 -17.09 -13.54
N ASP A 625 3.67 -16.28 -13.51
CA ASP A 625 3.46 -15.23 -12.51
C ASP A 625 3.25 -15.84 -11.11
N TYR A 626 2.42 -16.89 -11.01
CA TYR A 626 2.22 -17.64 -9.77
C TYR A 626 3.52 -18.25 -9.25
N GLU A 627 4.29 -18.89 -10.14
CA GLU A 627 5.54 -19.54 -9.76
C GLU A 627 6.60 -18.51 -9.29
N ALA A 628 6.68 -17.38 -9.99
CA ALA A 628 7.64 -16.32 -9.71
C ALA A 628 7.39 -15.67 -8.35
N THR A 629 6.16 -15.24 -8.04
CA THR A 629 5.86 -14.61 -6.75
C THR A 629 5.93 -15.62 -5.61
N ARG A 630 5.41 -16.84 -5.80
CA ARG A 630 5.49 -17.89 -4.79
C ARG A 630 6.93 -18.18 -4.39
N SER A 631 7.80 -18.43 -5.37
CA SER A 631 9.20 -18.79 -5.10
C SER A 631 9.98 -17.66 -4.42
N GLN A 632 9.67 -16.41 -4.72
CA GLN A 632 10.26 -15.26 -4.05
C GLN A 632 9.90 -15.21 -2.56
N PHE A 633 8.60 -15.26 -2.23
CA PHE A 633 8.15 -15.22 -0.83
C PHE A 633 8.58 -16.47 -0.06
N GLU A 634 8.54 -17.66 -0.67
CA GLU A 634 9.06 -18.90 -0.07
C GLU A 634 10.58 -18.85 0.15
N GLY A 635 11.32 -18.28 -0.79
CA GLY A 635 12.77 -18.06 -0.66
C GLY A 635 13.07 -17.19 0.57
N PHE A 636 12.43 -16.03 0.70
CA PHE A 636 12.61 -15.18 1.87
C PHE A 636 12.13 -15.86 3.16
N GLY A 637 10.97 -16.53 3.15
CA GLY A 637 10.43 -17.22 4.31
C GLY A 637 11.31 -18.39 4.80
N SER A 638 11.83 -19.21 3.88
CA SER A 638 12.69 -20.35 4.20
C SER A 638 14.04 -19.93 4.78
N GLN A 639 14.54 -18.75 4.40
CA GLN A 639 15.84 -18.24 4.84
C GLN A 639 15.77 -17.29 6.04
N TRP A 640 14.62 -17.19 6.71
CA TRP A 640 14.47 -16.42 7.95
C TRP A 640 15.42 -16.87 9.06
N SER A 641 15.64 -18.19 9.22
CA SER A 641 16.52 -18.76 10.26
C SER A 641 17.92 -19.13 9.76
N ALA A 642 18.34 -18.63 8.60
CA ALA A 642 19.69 -18.85 8.06
C ALA A 642 20.76 -18.06 8.83
N SER A 643 22.05 -18.39 8.60
CA SER A 643 23.19 -17.69 9.22
C SER A 643 23.18 -16.19 8.92
N ARG A 644 23.04 -15.82 7.64
CA ARG A 644 22.60 -14.49 7.21
C ARG A 644 21.10 -14.55 6.91
N PRO A 645 20.23 -14.07 7.81
CA PRO A 645 18.78 -14.23 7.64
C PRO A 645 18.22 -13.32 6.54
N ALA A 646 17.15 -13.76 5.90
CA ALA A 646 16.30 -12.91 5.06
C ALA A 646 15.32 -12.13 5.95
N THR A 647 15.68 -10.91 6.35
CA THR A 647 14.95 -10.15 7.38
C THR A 647 13.69 -9.45 6.88
N GLY A 648 13.57 -9.21 5.57
CA GLY A 648 12.38 -8.60 5.00
C GLY A 648 12.33 -8.59 3.48
N LEU A 649 11.11 -8.54 2.95
CA LEU A 649 10.81 -8.42 1.52
C LEU A 649 9.65 -7.46 1.31
N ILE A 650 9.86 -6.47 0.44
CA ILE A 650 8.83 -5.68 -0.21
C ILE A 650 8.85 -6.02 -1.70
N TYR A 651 7.81 -6.68 -2.18
CA TYR A 651 7.65 -7.01 -3.60
C TYR A 651 7.36 -5.75 -4.42
N TRP A 652 7.97 -5.64 -5.61
CA TRP A 652 7.73 -4.57 -6.57
C TRP A 652 6.75 -5.01 -7.67
N MET A 653 5.45 -4.64 -7.63
CA MET A 653 4.71 -3.87 -6.62
C MET A 653 3.45 -4.61 -6.16
N LEU A 654 2.75 -4.05 -5.17
CA LEU A 654 1.46 -4.54 -4.66
C LEU A 654 0.35 -4.35 -5.70
N ASN A 655 0.19 -3.14 -6.20
CA ASN A 655 -0.87 -2.70 -7.12
C ASN A 655 -0.33 -1.70 -8.15
N ASN A 656 -1.14 -1.32 -9.13
CA ASN A 656 -0.81 -0.28 -10.10
C ASN A 656 -1.69 0.97 -9.95
N ALA A 657 -1.19 2.09 -10.45
CA ALA A 657 -1.87 3.39 -10.51
C ALA A 657 -2.93 3.46 -11.62
N TRP A 658 -2.88 2.52 -12.56
CA TRP A 658 -3.66 2.47 -13.80
C TRP A 658 -3.66 1.03 -14.34
N PRO A 659 -4.45 0.67 -15.37
CA PRO A 659 -4.36 -0.64 -16.00
C PRO A 659 -2.96 -0.91 -16.55
N SER A 660 -2.32 -1.99 -16.10
CA SER A 660 -0.92 -2.27 -16.40
C SER A 660 -0.67 -3.77 -16.60
N LEU A 661 0.45 -4.09 -17.25
CA LEU A 661 0.91 -5.43 -17.59
C LEU A 661 2.10 -5.94 -16.75
N HIS A 662 2.56 -5.17 -15.75
CA HIS A 662 3.68 -5.54 -14.88
C HIS A 662 3.50 -5.07 -13.42
N TRP A 663 4.38 -5.54 -12.55
CA TRP A 663 4.54 -5.10 -11.15
C TRP A 663 3.24 -5.06 -10.35
N ASN A 664 2.47 -6.14 -10.34
CA ASN A 664 1.27 -6.20 -9.50
C ASN A 664 0.96 -7.59 -8.98
N GLN A 665 0.34 -7.62 -7.80
CA GLN A 665 -0.25 -8.82 -7.21
C GLN A 665 -1.69 -9.01 -7.67
N PHE A 666 -2.40 -7.90 -7.92
CA PHE A 666 -3.74 -7.85 -8.48
C PHE A 666 -3.84 -6.59 -9.34
N ASP A 667 -4.67 -6.63 -10.38
CA ASP A 667 -4.72 -5.54 -11.35
C ASP A 667 -5.48 -4.30 -10.84
N TYR A 668 -5.48 -3.24 -11.66
CA TYR A 668 -6.18 -1.98 -11.39
C TYR A 668 -7.68 -2.15 -11.06
N TYR A 669 -8.34 -3.17 -11.59
CA TYR A 669 -9.76 -3.45 -11.34
C TYR A 669 -9.98 -4.36 -10.11
N LEU A 670 -8.93 -4.55 -9.30
CA LEU A 670 -8.91 -5.40 -8.11
C LEU A 670 -9.18 -6.88 -8.43
N HIS A 671 -8.82 -7.35 -9.64
CA HIS A 671 -8.90 -8.76 -10.01
C HIS A 671 -7.66 -9.54 -9.51
N PRO A 672 -7.83 -10.55 -8.65
CA PRO A 672 -6.72 -11.41 -8.23
C PRO A 672 -6.26 -12.37 -9.35
N ALA A 673 -4.98 -12.29 -9.71
CA ALA A 673 -4.37 -13.09 -10.77
C ALA A 673 -3.35 -14.11 -10.22
N GLY A 674 -2.55 -14.73 -11.09
CA GLY A 674 -1.55 -15.74 -10.73
C GLY A 674 -0.55 -15.23 -9.68
N SER A 675 -0.07 -13.99 -9.81
CA SER A 675 0.83 -13.35 -8.85
C SER A 675 0.23 -13.31 -7.44
N TYR A 676 -1.04 -12.90 -7.31
CA TYR A 676 -1.83 -12.93 -6.06
C TYR A 676 -1.77 -14.29 -5.37
N PHE A 677 -2.13 -15.34 -6.10
CA PHE A 677 -2.26 -16.67 -5.52
C PHE A 677 -0.91 -17.31 -5.24
N GLY A 678 0.13 -17.02 -6.02
CA GLY A 678 1.49 -17.42 -5.72
C GLY A 678 1.96 -16.85 -4.37
N THR A 679 1.75 -15.55 -4.18
CA THR A 679 2.03 -14.85 -2.92
C THR A 679 1.20 -15.41 -1.75
N LYS A 680 -0.11 -15.59 -1.95
CA LYS A 680 -1.03 -16.13 -0.93
C LYS A 680 -0.57 -17.48 -0.40
N ILE A 681 -0.15 -18.37 -1.29
CA ILE A 681 0.31 -19.71 -0.92
C ILE A 681 1.60 -19.63 -0.11
N ALA A 682 2.56 -18.84 -0.56
CA ALA A 682 3.88 -18.72 0.05
C ALA A 682 3.88 -18.13 1.46
N ASN A 683 2.88 -17.31 1.80
CA ASN A 683 2.82 -16.56 3.06
C ASN A 683 1.87 -17.16 4.13
N ARG A 684 1.36 -18.38 3.91
CA ARG A 684 0.54 -19.10 4.91
C ARG A 684 1.27 -19.18 6.26
N VAL A 685 0.50 -19.10 7.36
CA VAL A 685 1.07 -18.97 8.72
C VAL A 685 2.04 -20.11 9.09
N GLU A 686 1.62 -21.35 8.86
CA GLU A 686 2.49 -22.53 8.91
C GLU A 686 2.52 -23.11 7.49
N HIS A 687 3.69 -23.12 6.85
CA HIS A 687 3.83 -23.37 5.42
C HIS A 687 4.95 -24.38 5.13
N VAL A 688 4.87 -24.99 3.94
CA VAL A 688 5.87 -25.92 3.40
C VAL A 688 6.26 -25.48 2.00
N ALA A 689 7.57 -25.37 1.77
CA ALA A 689 8.16 -24.86 0.54
C ALA A 689 9.18 -25.84 -0.07
N PHE A 690 9.37 -25.76 -1.38
CA PHE A 690 10.41 -26.48 -2.12
C PHE A 690 11.49 -25.52 -2.62
N ASP A 691 12.73 -25.81 -2.24
CA ASP A 691 13.92 -25.10 -2.67
C ASP A 691 14.36 -25.60 -4.06
N TYR A 692 14.17 -24.75 -5.06
CA TYR A 692 14.51 -25.02 -6.46
C TYR A 692 16.00 -25.21 -6.70
N PHE A 693 16.88 -24.66 -5.87
CA PHE A 693 18.32 -24.74 -6.09
C PHE A 693 18.90 -26.02 -5.50
N ASN A 694 18.50 -26.37 -4.27
CA ASN A 694 19.03 -27.52 -3.55
C ASN A 694 18.16 -28.79 -3.63
N ASN A 695 16.96 -28.72 -4.21
CA ASN A 695 15.93 -29.78 -4.18
C ASN A 695 15.56 -30.23 -2.75
N THR A 696 15.45 -29.26 -1.84
CA THR A 696 15.16 -29.53 -0.43
C THR A 696 13.79 -29.01 -0.04
N ILE A 697 13.19 -29.64 0.96
CA ILE A 697 11.92 -29.20 1.51
C ILE A 697 12.18 -28.38 2.76
N TRP A 698 11.42 -27.30 2.93
CA TRP A 698 11.47 -26.40 4.06
C TRP A 698 10.11 -26.28 4.74
N ALA A 699 10.13 -26.16 6.06
CA ALA A 699 8.98 -25.76 6.86
C ALA A 699 9.18 -24.32 7.35
N ILE A 700 8.13 -23.51 7.31
CA ILE A 700 8.15 -22.09 7.65
C ILE A 700 7.01 -21.82 8.63
N ASN A 701 7.28 -21.18 9.75
CA ASN A 701 6.28 -20.81 10.75
C ASN A 701 6.38 -19.33 11.10
N HIS A 702 5.43 -18.55 10.60
CA HIS A 702 5.31 -17.12 10.85
C HIS A 702 4.52 -16.81 12.13
N SER A 703 3.95 -17.83 12.80
CA SER A 703 3.19 -17.64 14.03
C SER A 703 4.09 -17.25 15.18
N ARG A 704 3.62 -16.33 16.02
CA ARG A 704 4.25 -15.98 17.30
C ARG A 704 4.06 -17.04 18.39
N LYS A 705 3.01 -17.86 18.32
CA LYS A 705 2.62 -18.77 19.41
C LYS A 705 2.50 -20.25 19.01
N LYS A 706 2.21 -20.56 17.75
CA LYS A 706 1.95 -21.94 17.32
C LYS A 706 3.25 -22.73 17.22
N SER A 707 3.26 -23.94 17.77
CA SER A 707 4.36 -24.90 17.72
C SER A 707 3.81 -26.34 17.73
N GLY A 708 4.70 -27.33 17.60
CA GLY A 708 4.37 -28.75 17.87
C GLY A 708 4.77 -29.71 16.75
N SER A 709 4.43 -30.99 16.93
CA SER A 709 4.77 -32.05 15.98
C SER A 709 3.98 -31.91 14.67
N ARG A 710 4.69 -32.03 13.56
CA ARG A 710 4.16 -31.88 12.20
C ARG A 710 4.71 -32.98 11.30
N SER A 711 3.96 -33.27 10.25
CA SER A 711 4.38 -34.14 9.16
C SER A 711 4.24 -33.43 7.81
N VAL A 712 5.19 -33.64 6.91
CA VAL A 712 5.06 -33.30 5.49
C VAL A 712 4.87 -34.58 4.70
N HIS A 713 3.72 -34.69 4.02
CA HIS A 713 3.48 -35.72 3.02
C HIS A 713 3.99 -35.21 1.66
N VAL A 714 4.97 -35.92 1.11
CA VAL A 714 5.60 -35.64 -0.17
C VAL A 714 5.08 -36.64 -1.19
N GLU A 715 4.49 -36.17 -2.28
CA GLU A 715 4.01 -37.02 -3.38
C GLU A 715 4.45 -36.43 -4.71
N LEU A 716 5.16 -37.21 -5.52
CA LEU A 716 5.56 -36.83 -6.88
C LEU A 716 4.89 -37.78 -7.87
N VAL A 717 4.16 -37.21 -8.84
CA VAL A 717 3.53 -37.95 -9.94
C VAL A 717 3.99 -37.39 -11.28
N ASP A 718 3.99 -38.21 -12.32
CA ASP A 718 4.16 -37.74 -13.71
C ASP A 718 2.85 -37.21 -14.31
N LEU A 719 2.89 -36.80 -15.58
CA LEU A 719 1.75 -36.23 -16.29
C LEU A 719 0.70 -37.29 -16.64
N GLU A 720 1.06 -38.57 -16.68
CA GLU A 720 0.17 -39.72 -16.85
C GLU A 720 -0.52 -40.13 -15.54
N GLY A 721 -0.16 -39.50 -14.41
CA GLY A 721 -0.73 -39.75 -13.09
C GLY A 721 -0.08 -40.92 -12.34
N GLN A 722 1.00 -41.49 -12.87
CA GLN A 722 1.78 -42.52 -12.20
C GLN A 722 2.66 -41.89 -11.10
N ARG A 723 2.65 -42.53 -9.92
CA ARG A 723 3.45 -42.11 -8.77
C ARG A 723 4.93 -42.45 -8.97
N LEU A 724 5.78 -41.44 -8.94
CA LEU A 724 7.25 -41.56 -9.02
C LEU A 724 7.90 -41.66 -7.64
N PHE A 725 7.32 -40.97 -6.64
CA PHE A 725 7.86 -40.90 -5.29
C PHE A 725 6.78 -40.62 -4.25
N ARG A 726 7.00 -41.13 -3.03
CA ARG A 726 6.19 -40.81 -1.84
C ARG A 726 7.02 -40.94 -0.57
N GLU A 727 6.91 -39.94 0.30
CA GLU A 727 7.57 -39.94 1.60
C GLU A 727 6.75 -39.18 2.65
N THR A 728 6.99 -39.45 3.93
CA THR A 728 6.49 -38.65 5.04
C THR A 728 7.63 -38.24 5.94
N MET A 729 7.87 -36.93 6.05
CA MET A 729 8.93 -36.34 6.87
C MET A 729 8.32 -35.76 8.14
N ARG A 730 8.81 -36.18 9.31
CA ARG A 730 8.34 -35.72 10.63
C ARG A 730 9.32 -34.72 11.22
N PHE A 731 8.79 -33.68 11.84
CA PHE A 731 9.57 -32.63 12.49
C PHE A 731 8.73 -31.92 13.55
N THR A 732 9.36 -31.02 14.30
CA THR A 732 8.65 -30.14 15.24
C THR A 732 8.81 -28.71 14.75
N THR A 733 7.70 -27.97 14.67
CA THR A 733 7.72 -26.54 14.33
C THR A 733 7.86 -25.68 15.58
N GLU A 734 8.60 -24.59 15.44
CA GLU A 734 8.82 -23.57 16.47
C GLU A 734 8.25 -22.22 16.00
N PRO A 735 7.76 -21.35 16.90
CA PRO A 735 7.27 -20.04 16.52
C PRO A 735 8.36 -19.17 15.87
N ILE A 736 8.04 -18.43 14.82
CA ILE A 736 8.94 -17.47 14.14
C ILE A 736 10.25 -18.15 13.69
N LYS A 737 10.14 -19.34 13.09
CA LYS A 737 11.29 -20.14 12.62
C LYS A 737 11.06 -20.72 11.24
N SER A 738 12.16 -20.98 10.55
CA SER A 738 12.21 -21.82 9.35
C SER A 738 13.17 -22.99 9.57
N LEU A 739 12.86 -24.14 8.99
CA LEU A 739 13.63 -25.38 9.15
C LEU A 739 13.73 -26.12 7.82
N LYS A 740 14.95 -26.52 7.44
CA LYS A 740 15.16 -27.50 6.36
C LYS A 740 14.80 -28.89 6.87
N ILE A 741 13.83 -29.54 6.23
CA ILE A 741 13.29 -30.83 6.70
C ILE A 741 13.88 -32.06 5.98
N GLY A 742 14.28 -31.92 4.71
CA GLY A 742 14.76 -33.08 3.94
C GLY A 742 15.23 -32.72 2.53
N ASP A 743 15.99 -33.64 1.93
CA ASP A 743 16.45 -33.59 0.54
C ASP A 743 15.63 -34.59 -0.29
N ILE A 744 15.19 -34.18 -1.47
CA ILE A 744 14.45 -35.04 -2.40
C ILE A 744 15.10 -35.09 -3.79
N SER A 745 16.39 -34.78 -3.91
CA SER A 745 17.13 -34.75 -5.17
C SER A 745 16.99 -36.07 -5.96
N SER A 746 17.04 -37.21 -5.26
CA SER A 746 16.87 -38.53 -5.89
C SER A 746 15.46 -38.76 -6.44
N ALA A 747 14.44 -38.10 -5.89
CA ALA A 747 13.08 -38.16 -6.41
C ALA A 747 12.93 -37.26 -7.64
N ILE A 748 13.52 -36.07 -7.61
CA ILE A 748 13.53 -35.13 -8.75
C ILE A 748 14.22 -35.76 -9.97
N GLY A 749 15.31 -36.49 -9.78
CA GLY A 749 15.99 -37.22 -10.85
C GLY A 749 15.20 -38.37 -11.50
N LYS A 750 13.97 -38.66 -11.03
CA LYS A 750 13.06 -39.61 -11.69
C LYS A 750 12.13 -38.96 -12.71
N ILE A 751 12.07 -37.63 -12.74
CA ILE A 751 11.28 -36.88 -13.72
C ILE A 751 11.93 -37.08 -15.09
N LYS A 752 11.13 -37.40 -16.11
CA LYS A 752 11.59 -37.51 -17.50
C LYS A 752 11.29 -36.24 -18.30
N ASP A 753 10.03 -35.79 -18.23
CA ASP A 753 9.60 -34.54 -18.85
C ASP A 753 9.23 -33.54 -17.75
N VAL A 754 8.00 -33.63 -17.23
CA VAL A 754 7.49 -32.80 -16.13
C VAL A 754 6.86 -33.70 -15.06
N GLY A 755 7.15 -33.42 -13.79
CA GLY A 755 6.53 -34.05 -12.64
C GLY A 755 5.75 -33.04 -11.81
N VAL A 756 4.66 -33.47 -11.19
CA VAL A 756 3.85 -32.68 -10.26
C VAL A 756 4.19 -33.11 -8.83
N LEU A 757 4.87 -32.23 -8.09
CA LEU A 757 5.22 -32.40 -6.69
C LEU A 757 4.13 -31.79 -5.81
N ARG A 758 3.49 -32.61 -4.98
CA ARG A 758 2.56 -32.21 -3.91
C ARG A 758 3.28 -32.27 -2.57
N LEU A 759 3.24 -31.15 -1.85
CA LEU A 759 3.62 -31.07 -0.44
C LEU A 759 2.38 -30.78 0.40
N SER A 760 2.12 -31.59 1.42
CA SER A 760 1.02 -31.37 2.37
C SER A 760 1.58 -31.35 3.79
N LEU A 761 1.55 -30.19 4.43
CA LEU A 761 1.87 -30.01 5.84
C LEU A 761 0.64 -30.31 6.68
N VAL A 762 0.76 -31.25 7.62
CA VAL A 762 -0.31 -31.68 8.52
C VAL A 762 0.15 -31.67 9.97
N GLU A 763 -0.80 -31.55 10.90
CA GLU A 763 -0.56 -31.90 12.31
C GLU A 763 -0.23 -33.40 12.40
N ASP A 764 0.89 -33.77 13.05
CA ASP A 764 1.30 -35.18 13.10
C ASP A 764 0.27 -36.03 13.86
N GLY A 765 -0.13 -37.16 13.26
CA GLY A 765 -1.18 -38.03 13.82
C GLY A 765 -2.62 -37.49 13.69
N GLY A 766 -2.84 -36.37 12.99
CA GLY A 766 -4.16 -35.82 12.69
C GLY A 766 -4.43 -35.66 11.19
N ASP A 767 -5.66 -35.27 10.84
CA ASP A 767 -6.11 -35.08 9.44
C ASP A 767 -6.10 -33.61 8.99
N LYS A 768 -5.72 -32.68 9.87
CA LYS A 768 -5.78 -31.25 9.58
C LYS A 768 -4.61 -30.81 8.72
N VAL A 769 -4.91 -30.46 7.47
CA VAL A 769 -3.97 -29.84 6.53
C VAL A 769 -3.78 -28.37 6.90
N LEU A 770 -2.56 -28.00 7.27
CA LEU A 770 -2.16 -26.63 7.60
C LEU A 770 -1.71 -25.87 6.35
N SER A 771 -1.04 -26.56 5.42
CA SER A 771 -0.66 -26.02 4.13
C SER A 771 -0.59 -27.11 3.06
N ARG A 772 -1.02 -26.78 1.85
CA ARG A 772 -0.96 -27.61 0.66
C ARG A 772 -0.29 -26.83 -0.47
N ASN A 773 0.79 -27.35 -1.04
CA ASN A 773 1.56 -26.68 -2.08
C ASN A 773 1.82 -27.62 -3.27
N THR A 774 1.88 -27.09 -4.49
CA THR A 774 2.12 -27.88 -5.71
C THR A 774 3.16 -27.25 -6.61
N TYR A 775 4.13 -28.03 -7.06
CA TYR A 775 5.11 -27.60 -8.05
C TYR A 775 4.98 -28.45 -9.30
N TRP A 776 5.11 -27.84 -10.47
CA TRP A 776 5.47 -28.56 -11.69
C TRP A 776 6.97 -28.39 -11.89
N LEU A 777 7.67 -29.51 -11.95
CA LEU A 777 9.13 -29.57 -11.96
C LEU A 777 9.56 -30.30 -13.23
N SER A 778 10.70 -29.91 -13.78
CA SER A 778 11.32 -30.57 -14.94
C SER A 778 12.62 -31.25 -14.51
N GLU A 779 13.06 -32.26 -15.25
CA GLU A 779 14.41 -32.82 -15.09
C GLU A 779 15.48 -31.74 -15.28
N GLN A 780 15.28 -30.90 -16.29
CA GLN A 780 16.12 -29.74 -16.57
C GLN A 780 15.58 -28.55 -15.77
N ASN A 781 16.34 -28.05 -14.81
CA ASN A 781 15.99 -26.85 -14.05
C ASN A 781 16.58 -25.57 -14.67
N ASP A 782 16.05 -24.41 -14.27
CA ASP A 782 16.60 -23.11 -14.61
C ASP A 782 18.01 -22.93 -14.01
N VAL A 783 18.91 -22.21 -14.71
CA VAL A 783 20.25 -21.82 -14.22
C VAL A 783 20.48 -20.35 -14.50
N VAL A 784 20.68 -19.56 -13.44
CA VAL A 784 20.95 -18.12 -13.53
C VAL A 784 22.35 -17.87 -14.07
N ASN A 785 22.48 -16.93 -14.99
CA ASN A 785 23.76 -16.39 -15.43
C ASN A 785 24.12 -15.13 -14.61
N TRP A 786 24.69 -15.33 -13.43
CA TRP A 786 25.11 -14.22 -12.55
C TRP A 786 26.17 -13.29 -13.19
N GLY A 787 26.88 -13.75 -14.22
CA GLY A 787 27.82 -12.91 -14.97
C GLY A 787 27.14 -11.88 -15.88
N SER A 788 25.85 -12.06 -16.18
CA SER A 788 25.05 -11.11 -16.98
C SER A 788 24.16 -10.19 -16.16
N THR A 789 24.28 -10.21 -14.83
CA THR A 789 23.43 -9.41 -13.96
C THR A 789 23.60 -7.92 -14.24
N THR A 790 22.50 -7.24 -14.51
CA THR A 790 22.38 -5.77 -14.52
C THR A 790 21.73 -5.29 -13.22
N TRP A 791 21.46 -3.99 -13.10
CA TRP A 791 20.74 -3.46 -11.93
C TRP A 791 19.29 -3.99 -11.81
N TYR A 792 18.68 -4.48 -12.90
CA TYR A 792 17.27 -4.85 -12.94
C TYR A 792 16.98 -6.30 -13.34
N TYR A 793 17.93 -7.06 -13.88
CA TYR A 793 17.68 -8.47 -14.22
C TYR A 793 18.95 -9.33 -14.28
N SER A 794 18.78 -10.65 -14.34
CA SER A 794 19.85 -11.62 -14.61
C SER A 794 19.39 -12.62 -15.67
N ASP A 795 20.14 -12.80 -16.76
CA ASP A 795 19.76 -13.74 -17.83
C ASP A 795 19.79 -15.20 -17.36
N VAL A 796 19.12 -16.08 -18.11
CA VAL A 796 19.00 -17.50 -17.84
C VAL A 796 19.86 -18.30 -18.82
N LYS A 797 20.88 -18.99 -18.31
CA LYS A 797 21.81 -19.80 -19.11
C LYS A 797 21.15 -21.07 -19.64
N GLN A 798 20.28 -21.66 -18.83
CA GLN A 798 19.53 -22.87 -19.12
C GLN A 798 18.14 -22.69 -18.52
N SER A 799 17.09 -22.97 -19.29
CA SER A 799 15.70 -22.83 -18.83
C SER A 799 15.10 -24.17 -18.44
N ALA A 800 14.19 -24.18 -17.48
CA ALA A 800 13.34 -25.33 -17.23
C ALA A 800 12.48 -25.66 -18.47
N ASN A 801 12.20 -26.94 -18.71
CA ASN A 801 11.40 -27.35 -19.86
C ASN A 801 10.03 -27.88 -19.44
N PHE A 802 9.00 -27.09 -19.67
CA PHE A 802 7.60 -27.39 -19.38
C PHE A 802 6.74 -27.62 -20.64
N THR A 803 7.36 -27.75 -21.81
CA THR A 803 6.62 -27.93 -23.09
C THR A 803 5.73 -29.18 -23.12
N ALA A 804 6.02 -30.18 -22.29
CA ALA A 804 5.19 -31.37 -22.15
C ALA A 804 3.80 -31.06 -21.57
N LEU A 805 3.63 -29.98 -20.80
CA LEU A 805 2.32 -29.57 -20.27
C LEU A 805 1.30 -29.27 -21.38
N SER A 806 1.76 -28.80 -22.54
CA SER A 806 0.88 -28.53 -23.70
C SER A 806 0.50 -29.79 -24.48
N LYS A 807 1.08 -30.95 -24.14
CA LYS A 807 0.83 -32.25 -24.78
C LYS A 807 0.08 -33.23 -23.88
N MET A 808 -0.34 -32.78 -22.70
CA MET A 808 -1.06 -33.61 -21.73
C MET A 808 -2.41 -34.06 -22.26
N ASP A 809 -2.84 -35.25 -21.81
CA ASP A 809 -4.23 -35.66 -21.96
C ASP A 809 -5.16 -34.68 -21.23
N PRO A 810 -6.33 -34.35 -21.82
CA PRO A 810 -7.32 -33.50 -21.17
C PRO A 810 -7.83 -34.10 -19.85
N ALA A 811 -7.89 -33.29 -18.80
CA ALA A 811 -8.51 -33.63 -17.52
C ALA A 811 -9.95 -33.14 -17.44
N ALA A 812 -10.83 -33.97 -16.90
CA ALA A 812 -12.22 -33.64 -16.59
C ALA A 812 -12.35 -33.23 -15.12
N VAL A 813 -12.95 -32.06 -14.88
CA VAL A 813 -13.18 -31.52 -13.54
C VAL A 813 -14.68 -31.38 -13.31
N SER A 814 -15.16 -31.83 -12.16
CA SER A 814 -16.53 -31.57 -11.70
C SER A 814 -16.52 -30.60 -10.53
N ILE A 815 -17.54 -29.73 -10.47
CA ILE A 815 -17.72 -28.79 -9.37
C ILE A 815 -19.13 -28.92 -8.83
N ILE A 816 -19.24 -29.00 -7.51
CA ILE A 816 -20.50 -28.89 -6.77
C ILE A 816 -20.43 -27.59 -5.98
N SER A 817 -21.32 -26.64 -6.28
CA SER A 817 -21.48 -25.38 -5.57
C SER A 817 -22.60 -25.48 -4.53
N SER A 818 -22.41 -24.84 -3.39
CA SER A 818 -23.43 -24.69 -2.33
C SER A 818 -23.24 -23.37 -1.60
N LYS A 819 -24.34 -22.75 -1.14
CA LYS A 819 -24.27 -21.55 -0.31
C LYS A 819 -23.63 -21.89 1.03
N SER A 820 -22.73 -21.03 1.51
CA SER A 820 -22.36 -21.04 2.92
C SER A 820 -23.56 -20.53 3.75
N GLY A 821 -23.52 -20.69 5.07
CA GLY A 821 -24.58 -20.18 5.95
C GLY A 821 -24.71 -18.65 5.93
N ASP A 822 -23.70 -17.94 5.41
CA ASP A 822 -23.63 -16.49 5.38
C ASP A 822 -23.99 -15.91 4.00
N PRO A 823 -24.72 -14.77 3.95
CA PRO A 823 -25.10 -14.14 2.70
C PRO A 823 -23.88 -13.80 1.83
N GLY A 824 -23.83 -14.35 0.62
CA GLY A 824 -22.76 -14.06 -0.31
C GLY A 824 -21.47 -14.83 -0.04
N GLU A 825 -21.51 -16.02 0.53
CA GLU A 825 -20.38 -16.94 0.41
C GLU A 825 -20.80 -18.28 -0.16
N TRP A 826 -19.85 -18.91 -0.86
CA TRP A 826 -20.07 -20.17 -1.55
C TRP A 826 -18.96 -21.14 -1.25
N LYS A 827 -19.35 -22.40 -1.07
CA LYS A 827 -18.43 -23.53 -1.04
C LYS A 827 -18.48 -24.25 -2.37
N LEU A 828 -17.31 -24.43 -2.99
CA LEU A 828 -17.13 -25.18 -4.22
C LEU A 828 -16.29 -26.40 -3.92
N GLN A 829 -16.88 -27.58 -4.08
CA GLN A 829 -16.13 -28.83 -4.09
C GLN A 829 -15.70 -29.11 -5.52
N VAL A 830 -14.40 -28.98 -5.79
CA VAL A 830 -13.77 -29.20 -7.09
C VAL A 830 -13.11 -30.57 -7.07
N LYS A 831 -13.42 -31.42 -8.06
CA LYS A 831 -12.89 -32.78 -8.15
C LYS A 831 -12.31 -33.04 -9.53
N ASN A 832 -11.08 -33.52 -9.58
CA ASN A 832 -10.53 -34.14 -10.79
C ASN A 832 -11.15 -35.54 -10.94
N THR A 833 -11.80 -35.83 -12.06
CA THR A 833 -12.37 -37.16 -12.33
C THR A 833 -11.50 -38.02 -13.24
N SER A 834 -10.42 -37.46 -13.77
CA SER A 834 -9.49 -38.13 -14.70
C SER A 834 -8.37 -38.88 -13.97
N PRO A 835 -7.73 -39.85 -14.65
CA PRO A 835 -6.54 -40.55 -14.15
C PRO A 835 -5.24 -39.74 -14.30
N VAL A 836 -5.26 -38.61 -15.02
CA VAL A 836 -4.15 -37.66 -15.15
C VAL A 836 -4.34 -36.46 -14.22
N PRO A 837 -3.27 -35.72 -13.84
CA PRO A 837 -3.41 -34.48 -13.08
C PRO A 837 -4.21 -33.43 -13.84
N ALA A 838 -5.05 -32.67 -13.13
CA ALA A 838 -5.70 -31.46 -13.63
C ALA A 838 -4.86 -30.25 -13.21
N VAL A 839 -4.07 -29.72 -14.13
CA VAL A 839 -3.02 -28.73 -13.85
C VAL A 839 -3.57 -27.32 -13.90
N PHE A 840 -3.32 -26.58 -12.81
CA PHE A 840 -3.52 -25.14 -12.70
C PHE A 840 -4.96 -24.68 -13.01
N ILE A 841 -5.92 -25.25 -12.29
CA ILE A 841 -7.34 -24.90 -12.36
C ILE A 841 -7.55 -23.48 -11.84
N GLN A 842 -8.16 -22.65 -12.67
CA GLN A 842 -8.57 -21.28 -12.37
C GLN A 842 -10.08 -21.22 -12.20
N LEU A 843 -10.51 -20.51 -11.17
CA LEU A 843 -11.91 -20.22 -10.89
C LEU A 843 -12.13 -18.71 -10.96
N ASN A 844 -13.04 -18.27 -11.82
CA ASN A 844 -13.38 -16.86 -11.98
C ASN A 844 -14.87 -16.63 -11.74
N ALA A 845 -15.24 -15.82 -10.75
CA ALA A 845 -16.64 -15.50 -10.49
C ALA A 845 -17.11 -14.39 -11.44
N VAL A 846 -18.26 -14.59 -12.09
CA VAL A 846 -18.82 -13.64 -13.06
C VAL A 846 -20.28 -13.32 -12.78
N ASP A 847 -20.71 -12.12 -13.13
CA ASP A 847 -22.09 -11.65 -12.99
C ASP A 847 -23.04 -12.27 -14.04
N GLY A 848 -24.30 -11.83 -14.07
CA GLY A 848 -25.29 -12.30 -15.04
C GLY A 848 -24.98 -11.96 -16.50
N ASN A 849 -24.13 -10.95 -16.72
CA ASN A 849 -23.69 -10.49 -18.03
C ASN A 849 -22.35 -11.12 -18.45
N GLY A 850 -21.69 -11.85 -17.54
CA GLY A 850 -20.38 -12.45 -17.77
C GLY A 850 -19.20 -11.55 -17.43
N ASN A 851 -19.41 -10.42 -16.75
CA ASN A 851 -18.32 -9.58 -16.26
C ASN A 851 -17.73 -10.16 -14.99
N ASP A 852 -16.42 -9.98 -14.81
CA ASP A 852 -15.72 -10.35 -13.57
C ASP A 852 -16.33 -9.66 -12.36
N VAL A 853 -16.49 -10.43 -11.27
CA VAL A 853 -16.91 -9.89 -9.98
C VAL A 853 -15.67 -9.52 -9.18
N THR A 854 -15.49 -8.23 -8.90
CA THR A 854 -14.41 -7.72 -8.03
C THR A 854 -14.95 -6.64 -7.07
N PRO A 855 -14.29 -6.41 -5.91
CA PRO A 855 -13.29 -7.29 -5.30
C PRO A 855 -13.94 -8.59 -4.77
N LEU A 856 -13.13 -9.63 -4.55
CA LEU A 856 -13.54 -10.89 -3.93
C LEU A 856 -12.34 -11.62 -3.33
N THR A 857 -12.57 -12.61 -2.46
CA THR A 857 -11.50 -13.46 -1.92
C THR A 857 -11.84 -14.93 -2.08
N TRP A 858 -10.82 -15.72 -2.46
CA TRP A 858 -10.88 -17.18 -2.52
C TRP A 858 -10.01 -17.78 -1.43
N SER A 859 -10.49 -18.83 -0.75
CA SER A 859 -9.66 -19.56 0.22
C SER A 859 -8.46 -20.26 -0.45
N ASP A 860 -8.66 -20.72 -1.69
CA ASP A 860 -7.63 -21.26 -2.59
C ASP A 860 -8.11 -21.11 -4.05
N ASN A 861 -7.18 -20.92 -4.99
CA ASN A 861 -7.44 -20.80 -6.43
C ASN A 861 -6.12 -21.06 -7.21
N TYR A 862 -6.16 -21.19 -8.55
CA TYR A 862 -4.98 -21.43 -9.39
C TYR A 862 -4.22 -22.70 -8.94
N PHE A 863 -4.96 -23.76 -8.60
CA PHE A 863 -4.42 -24.97 -7.97
C PHE A 863 -4.42 -26.17 -8.93
N THR A 864 -3.51 -27.12 -8.68
CA THR A 864 -3.50 -28.42 -9.38
C THR A 864 -4.14 -29.50 -8.53
N LEU A 865 -4.92 -30.39 -9.13
CA LEU A 865 -5.48 -31.59 -8.51
C LEU A 865 -4.81 -32.84 -9.08
N LEU A 866 -4.28 -33.70 -8.21
CA LEU A 866 -3.79 -35.03 -8.58
C LEU A 866 -4.95 -35.92 -9.08
N PRO A 867 -4.66 -37.07 -9.72
CA PRO A 867 -5.70 -37.98 -10.18
C PRO A 867 -6.72 -38.31 -9.09
N HIS A 868 -7.99 -38.11 -9.40
CA HIS A 868 -9.12 -38.35 -8.48
C HIS A 868 -9.14 -37.51 -7.20
N GLU A 869 -8.26 -36.51 -7.06
CA GLU A 869 -8.23 -35.60 -5.91
C GLU A 869 -9.46 -34.67 -5.91
N LYS A 870 -9.89 -34.29 -4.71
CA LYS A 870 -10.91 -33.27 -4.48
C LYS A 870 -10.37 -32.18 -3.57
N LEU A 871 -10.81 -30.95 -3.78
CA LEU A 871 -10.52 -29.79 -2.96
C LEU A 871 -11.81 -29.00 -2.72
N GLU A 872 -12.04 -28.57 -1.48
CA GLU A 872 -13.08 -27.59 -1.18
C GLU A 872 -12.42 -26.20 -1.17
N VAL A 873 -13.02 -25.26 -1.91
CA VAL A 873 -12.64 -23.85 -1.87
C VAL A 873 -13.83 -22.98 -1.55
N GLN A 874 -13.57 -21.85 -0.90
CA GLN A 874 -14.59 -20.91 -0.47
C GLN A 874 -14.41 -19.60 -1.23
N LEU A 875 -15.51 -19.09 -1.77
CA LEU A 875 -15.62 -17.75 -2.33
C LEU A 875 -16.30 -16.86 -1.29
N THR A 876 -15.64 -15.76 -0.92
CA THR A 876 -16.05 -14.82 0.14
C THR A 876 -15.90 -13.37 -0.34
N SER A 877 -16.46 -12.43 0.44
CA SER A 877 -16.18 -10.98 0.36
C SER A 877 -16.42 -10.32 -1.01
N TRP A 878 -17.39 -10.83 -1.75
CA TRP A 878 -17.83 -10.28 -3.04
C TRP A 878 -19.08 -9.41 -2.91
N SER A 879 -19.37 -8.60 -3.93
CA SER A 879 -20.54 -7.70 -4.01
C SER A 879 -21.92 -8.40 -4.03
N GLY A 880 -21.97 -9.74 -3.90
CA GLY A 880 -23.20 -10.52 -4.03
C GLY A 880 -23.74 -10.65 -5.46
N LYS A 881 -23.04 -10.09 -6.45
CA LYS A 881 -23.53 -9.97 -7.84
C LYS A 881 -23.29 -11.17 -8.74
N GLY A 882 -22.42 -12.10 -8.37
CA GLY A 882 -22.07 -13.16 -9.30
C GLY A 882 -23.14 -14.23 -9.44
N SER A 883 -23.22 -14.77 -10.65
CA SER A 883 -24.24 -15.72 -11.08
C SER A 883 -23.65 -17.11 -11.33
N ALA A 884 -22.34 -17.17 -11.59
CA ALA A 884 -21.64 -18.36 -12.01
C ALA A 884 -20.13 -18.24 -11.78
N VAL A 885 -19.46 -19.38 -11.87
CA VAL A 885 -18.01 -19.50 -11.87
C VAL A 885 -17.56 -20.10 -13.19
N GLU A 886 -16.67 -19.40 -13.87
CA GLU A 886 -15.95 -19.87 -15.04
C GLU A 886 -14.72 -20.63 -14.60
N VAL A 887 -14.51 -21.79 -15.21
CA VAL A 887 -13.48 -22.76 -14.83
C VAL A 887 -12.62 -23.03 -16.04
N SER A 888 -11.31 -22.95 -15.90
CA SER A 888 -10.32 -23.30 -16.91
C SER A 888 -9.07 -23.87 -16.26
N GLY A 889 -8.14 -24.42 -17.04
CA GLY A 889 -6.82 -24.85 -16.57
C GLY A 889 -5.94 -25.28 -17.74
N LYS A 890 -4.67 -25.63 -17.47
CA LYS A 890 -3.70 -25.92 -18.56
C LYS A 890 -4.14 -27.09 -19.44
N ASN A 891 -4.68 -28.15 -18.84
CA ASN A 891 -5.26 -29.30 -19.54
C ASN A 891 -6.76 -29.50 -19.21
N VAL A 892 -7.44 -28.46 -18.73
CA VAL A 892 -8.87 -28.49 -18.39
C VAL A 892 -9.62 -27.57 -19.35
N LYS A 893 -10.52 -28.14 -20.15
CA LYS A 893 -11.35 -27.37 -21.08
C LYS A 893 -12.21 -26.36 -20.31
N ALA A 894 -12.34 -25.15 -20.83
CA ALA A 894 -13.17 -24.12 -20.19
C ALA A 894 -14.65 -24.50 -20.11
N PHE A 895 -15.29 -24.28 -18.96
CA PHE A 895 -16.73 -24.45 -18.74
C PHE A 895 -17.25 -23.52 -17.63
N LYS A 896 -18.56 -23.44 -17.46
CA LYS A 896 -19.22 -22.54 -16.50
C LYS A 896 -20.15 -23.31 -15.57
N VAL A 897 -20.13 -22.96 -14.29
CA VAL A 897 -20.92 -23.59 -13.22
C VAL A 897 -21.79 -22.53 -12.57
N LYS A 898 -23.11 -22.73 -12.53
CA LYS A 898 -24.02 -21.79 -11.86
C LYS A 898 -23.84 -21.81 -10.35
N LEU A 899 -23.97 -20.64 -9.74
CA LEU A 899 -24.08 -20.49 -8.29
C LEU A 899 -25.59 -20.48 -7.96
N ASN A 900 -26.14 -21.60 -7.45
CA ASN A 900 -27.58 -21.81 -7.16
C ASN A 900 -28.01 -21.53 -5.71
#